data_AF-A0A679JQ30-F1
#
_entry.id   AF-A0A679JQ30-F1
#
_cell.length_a   1.000
_cell.length_b   1.000
_cell.length_c   1.000
_cell.angle_alpha   90.00
_cell.angle_beta   90.00
_cell.angle_gamma   90.00
#
_symmetry.space_group_name_H-M   'P 1'
#
loop_
_entity.id
_entity.type
_entity.pdbx_description
1 polymer ?
#
loop_
_entity_poly.entity_id
_entity_poly.type
_entity_poly.pdbx_seq_one_letter_code
_entity_poly.pdbx_strand_id
1 'polypeptide(L)'
;MANVGEGAMGKPEFIGKKSKAAGGWGALKSCGKKLLASGAPLSGAVTMLKANQPDGFDCPGCAWGDPEHGSSFEFCENGVKAVAWESTDKRVKPDFFKKHTVSELRTWTDYDLEREGRLTHPMRYDAASDRYVQAGWDEAFGEIAGVLNSLDSPDRAEFYTSGRASNEAAFIYQLFVRLYGTNNFPDCSNMCHEASGVALDQAVGIGKGTVLLEDFEKADAIFVIGQNPGTNHPRMLGDLRRAALRGARIAVFNPVREKGLERFADPQDKLEMITGGSTPIASEYFQVRVGGDMAAVRGMSKAIFAADDAALAAGRPSVLDHNFLKQHTSGFEFYRASVDATTWDQIENQSGLSRAQLEELAQIYIGSNKTICTWAMGATQHRHSVATIREIANFMFLRGNIGRPGTGLCPVRGHSNVQGDRTVGINEKPPRQFLDALEKELGVPMPRRNGHNVLAAIGAMLDGSAQAFIALGGNFARATPDSPLIAKALMNQKLTVNIATKLNHSHLLPGKVSYILPCLGRTEIDRNADGVAQIVTVEDSMSMVHGSGGINRPASPELRSEIGIIAGIADATVGSATVDWKSLAHHYDRIRDLIARTIPGFHDFNERVRRPRGFRLPNGAAERIWHTPSQKATFSNSELPDQTEHELAMAEQGTFVLQTFRSHDQYNTTVYGLDDRYRGVYGERRVVFVNPMDLAEIGAEAGDRVDIIGRHDDGVERIAESFRVVPYELPRGSVAGYYPELNVLVPLSIAGAESDTPTSKSVLVSFRLCEQAKAA
;
A
#
# COMPACT_ATOMS: atom_id res chain seq x y z
N MET A 1 10.20 -30.23 33.01
CA MET A 1 8.92 -30.47 33.70
C MET A 1 8.94 -29.71 35.01
N ALA A 2 8.23 -28.60 35.07
CA ALA A 2 7.72 -27.99 36.30
C ALA A 2 6.51 -27.16 35.87
N ASN A 3 5.32 -27.70 36.14
CA ASN A 3 4.03 -27.05 35.93
C ASN A 3 3.95 -25.80 36.81
N VAL A 4 3.90 -24.62 36.19
CA VAL A 4 3.33 -23.43 36.83
C VAL A 4 1.91 -23.34 36.33
N GLY A 5 0.95 -23.47 37.25
CA GLY A 5 -0.47 -23.60 36.95
C GLY A 5 -1.01 -22.39 36.20
N GLU A 6 -1.74 -22.67 35.12
CA GLU A 6 -2.69 -21.75 34.50
C GLU A 6 -3.80 -21.46 35.53
N GLY A 7 -3.65 -20.35 36.27
CA GLY A 7 -4.77 -19.71 36.93
C GLY A 7 -5.73 -19.21 35.86
N ALA A 8 -6.84 -19.90 35.67
CA ALA A 8 -7.86 -19.58 34.69
C ALA A 8 -8.60 -18.28 35.06
N MET A 9 -8.04 -17.13 34.72
CA MET A 9 -8.84 -15.97 34.38
C MET A 9 -9.44 -16.24 32.99
N GLY A 10 -10.78 -16.22 32.90
CA GLY A 10 -11.48 -16.46 31.64
C GLY A 10 -10.94 -15.55 30.54
N LYS A 11 -10.64 -16.12 29.36
CA LYS A 11 -10.17 -15.33 28.21
C LYS A 11 -11.18 -14.22 27.93
N PRO A 12 -10.73 -12.97 27.68
CA PRO A 12 -11.63 -11.90 27.27
C PRO A 12 -12.47 -12.32 26.06
N GLU A 13 -13.75 -11.94 26.03
CA GLU A 13 -14.72 -12.41 25.03
C GLU A 13 -14.27 -12.15 23.57
N PHE A 14 -13.49 -11.09 23.34
CA PHE A 14 -12.94 -10.72 22.04
C PHE A 14 -11.67 -11.47 21.63
N ILE A 15 -11.01 -12.17 22.58
CA ILE A 15 -9.81 -13.00 22.32
C ILE A 15 -10.24 -14.46 22.12
N GLY A 16 -10.35 -14.85 20.85
CA GLY A 16 -10.81 -16.16 20.44
C GLY A 16 -9.69 -17.08 19.93
N LYS A 17 -10.12 -18.14 19.24
CA LYS A 17 -9.22 -19.16 18.67
C LYS A 17 -8.58 -18.67 17.38
N LYS A 18 -7.24 -18.57 17.36
CA LYS A 18 -6.47 -18.30 16.14
C LYS A 18 -6.65 -19.39 15.09
N SER A 19 -6.68 -19.01 13.81
CA SER A 19 -6.69 -19.95 12.69
C SER A 19 -5.40 -20.79 12.68
N LYS A 20 -5.50 -22.07 12.31
CA LYS A 20 -4.34 -22.98 12.21
C LYS A 20 -3.47 -22.72 10.97
N ALA A 21 -4.05 -22.19 9.90
CA ALA A 21 -3.39 -21.82 8.65
C ALA A 21 -4.13 -20.66 7.98
N ALA A 22 -3.46 -19.96 7.06
CA ALA A 22 -4.12 -19.07 6.12
C ALA A 22 -4.89 -19.87 5.06
N GLY A 23 -5.96 -19.28 4.47
CA GLY A 23 -6.76 -19.97 3.46
C GLY A 23 -7.73 -21.04 3.99
N GLY A 24 -7.90 -22.11 3.22
CA GLY A 24 -8.72 -23.30 3.52
C GLY A 24 -10.22 -23.05 3.75
N TRP A 25 -10.88 -23.96 4.48
CA TRP A 25 -12.31 -23.86 4.83
C TRP A 25 -12.68 -22.56 5.56
N GLY A 26 -11.76 -22.01 6.35
CA GLY A 26 -11.96 -20.73 7.03
C GLY A 26 -12.14 -19.58 6.04
N ALA A 27 -11.35 -19.55 4.96
CA ALA A 27 -11.50 -18.57 3.90
C ALA A 27 -12.82 -18.75 3.13
N LEU A 28 -13.18 -19.97 2.75
CA LEU A 28 -14.46 -20.24 2.05
C LEU A 28 -15.68 -19.82 2.86
N LYS A 29 -15.71 -20.13 4.17
CA LYS A 29 -16.79 -19.70 5.07
C LYS A 29 -16.88 -18.18 5.16
N SER A 30 -15.74 -17.49 5.24
CA SER A 30 -15.64 -16.03 5.25
C SER A 30 -16.21 -15.43 3.95
N CYS A 31 -15.78 -15.94 2.79
CA CYS A 31 -16.31 -15.54 1.48
C CYS A 31 -17.83 -15.69 1.39
N GLY A 32 -18.36 -16.86 1.78
CA GLY A 32 -19.80 -17.10 1.77
C GLY A 32 -20.58 -16.13 2.67
N LYS A 33 -20.09 -15.87 3.90
CA LYS A 33 -20.70 -14.91 4.83
C LYS A 33 -20.75 -13.50 4.23
N LYS A 34 -19.69 -13.06 3.55
CA LYS A 34 -19.60 -11.70 2.98
C LYS A 34 -20.46 -11.54 1.72
N LEU A 35 -20.53 -12.55 0.87
CA LEU A 35 -21.44 -12.57 -0.29
C LEU A 35 -22.91 -12.56 0.16
N LEU A 36 -23.25 -13.29 1.22
CA LEU A 36 -24.61 -13.22 1.80
C LEU A 36 -24.89 -11.84 2.40
N ALA A 37 -23.92 -11.25 3.11
CA ALA A 37 -24.06 -9.95 3.73
C ALA A 37 -24.13 -8.77 2.74
N SER A 38 -23.74 -8.96 1.46
CA SER A 38 -23.83 -7.91 0.44
C SER A 38 -25.26 -7.64 -0.04
N GLY A 39 -26.20 -8.54 0.26
CA GLY A 39 -27.60 -8.48 -0.20
C GLY A 39 -27.83 -9.05 -1.60
N ALA A 40 -26.76 -9.37 -2.34
CA ALA A 40 -26.84 -9.84 -3.72
C ALA A 40 -25.90 -11.06 -3.99
N PRO A 41 -26.11 -12.21 -3.31
CA PRO A 41 -25.15 -13.32 -3.29
C PRO A 41 -24.99 -14.02 -4.65
N LEU A 42 -26.06 -14.19 -5.42
CA LEU A 42 -26.02 -14.86 -6.74
C LEU A 42 -25.25 -14.03 -7.76
N SER A 43 -25.58 -12.74 -7.89
CA SER A 43 -24.85 -11.83 -8.77
C SER A 43 -23.41 -11.68 -8.29
N GLY A 44 -23.18 -11.55 -6.98
CA GLY A 44 -21.83 -11.48 -6.42
C GLY A 44 -20.96 -12.70 -6.76
N ALA A 45 -21.51 -13.91 -6.71
CA ALA A 45 -20.79 -15.12 -7.11
C ALA A 45 -20.44 -15.14 -8.62
N VAL A 46 -21.38 -14.71 -9.48
CA VAL A 46 -21.11 -14.54 -10.93
C VAL A 46 -20.03 -13.47 -11.16
N THR A 47 -20.09 -12.36 -10.43
CA THR A 47 -19.08 -11.30 -10.49
C THR A 47 -17.69 -11.86 -10.14
N MET A 48 -17.58 -12.71 -9.11
CA MET A 48 -16.29 -13.27 -8.71
C MET A 48 -15.65 -14.15 -9.79
N LEU A 49 -16.43 -14.88 -10.59
CA LEU A 49 -15.90 -15.70 -11.69
C LEU A 49 -15.30 -14.86 -12.83
N LYS A 50 -15.55 -13.55 -12.86
CA LYS A 50 -14.98 -12.59 -13.81
C LYS A 50 -13.89 -11.71 -13.20
N ALA A 51 -13.56 -11.89 -11.93
CA ALA A 51 -12.45 -11.16 -11.31
C ALA A 51 -11.11 -11.70 -11.81
N ASN A 52 -10.21 -10.81 -12.22
CA ASN A 52 -8.84 -11.11 -12.70
C ASN A 52 -8.84 -12.09 -13.88
N GLN A 53 -9.87 -12.03 -14.73
CA GLN A 53 -9.96 -12.81 -15.95
C GLN A 53 -9.70 -11.90 -17.17
N PRO A 54 -9.12 -12.41 -18.27
CA PRO A 54 -8.83 -11.62 -19.45
C PRO A 54 -10.03 -10.87 -20.05
N ASP A 55 -11.24 -11.42 -19.89
CA ASP A 55 -12.50 -10.86 -20.38
C ASP A 55 -13.37 -10.27 -19.25
N GLY A 56 -12.76 -9.94 -18.12
CA GLY A 56 -13.43 -9.47 -16.91
C GLY A 56 -12.89 -8.14 -16.38
N PHE A 57 -12.89 -8.00 -15.05
CA PHE A 57 -12.39 -6.82 -14.36
C PHE A 57 -11.23 -7.17 -13.44
N ASP A 58 -10.32 -6.22 -13.25
CA ASP A 58 -9.24 -6.32 -12.29
C ASP A 58 -9.75 -6.06 -10.87
N CYS A 59 -9.29 -6.85 -9.89
CA CYS A 59 -9.69 -6.69 -8.50
C CYS A 59 -9.24 -5.30 -7.98
N PRO A 60 -10.17 -4.44 -7.49
CA PRO A 60 -9.82 -3.10 -7.00
C PRO A 60 -9.00 -3.10 -5.70
N GLY A 61 -8.71 -4.29 -5.16
CA GLY A 61 -7.87 -4.48 -4.00
C GLY A 61 -6.38 -4.43 -4.36
N CYS A 62 -5.81 -5.55 -4.78
CA CYS A 62 -4.38 -5.84 -4.71
C CYS A 62 -3.69 -5.78 -6.08
N ALA A 63 -2.49 -5.20 -6.16
CA ALA A 63 -1.65 -5.16 -7.39
C ALA A 63 -0.80 -6.42 -7.62
N TRP A 64 -1.22 -7.59 -7.11
CA TRP A 64 -0.54 -8.84 -7.40
C TRP A 64 -0.96 -9.32 -8.80
N GLY A 65 0.01 -9.65 -9.64
CA GLY A 65 -0.23 -9.98 -11.05
C GLY A 65 -1.01 -11.27 -11.29
N ASP A 66 -1.29 -11.52 -12.57
CA ASP A 66 -2.03 -12.69 -13.06
C ASP A 66 -1.10 -13.69 -13.78
N PRO A 67 -1.08 -14.97 -13.39
CA PRO A 67 -0.12 -15.96 -13.93
C PRO A 67 -0.43 -16.34 -15.38
N GLU A 68 0.56 -16.46 -16.28
CA GLU A 68 0.35 -16.75 -17.72
C GLU A 68 -0.51 -18.01 -18.02
N HIS A 69 -0.56 -18.96 -17.11
CA HIS A 69 -1.46 -20.12 -17.18
C HIS A 69 -2.82 -19.78 -16.57
N GLY A 70 -3.90 -19.83 -17.36
CA GLY A 70 -5.23 -19.42 -16.90
C GLY A 70 -5.84 -20.40 -15.89
N SER A 71 -6.31 -19.89 -14.76
CA SER A 71 -7.22 -20.59 -13.85
C SER A 71 -8.60 -19.93 -13.87
N SER A 72 -9.65 -20.73 -13.69
CA SER A 72 -11.01 -20.22 -13.48
C SER A 72 -11.19 -19.55 -12.10
N PHE A 73 -10.17 -19.59 -11.23
CA PHE A 73 -10.20 -19.04 -9.87
C PHE A 73 -8.95 -18.19 -9.59
N GLU A 74 -8.95 -16.93 -10.04
CA GLU A 74 -7.86 -15.96 -9.82
C GLU A 74 -8.19 -14.88 -8.76
N PHE A 75 -9.06 -15.20 -7.81
CA PHE A 75 -9.43 -14.30 -6.71
C PHE A 75 -9.08 -14.89 -5.34
N CYS A 76 -8.82 -14.01 -4.37
CA CYS A 76 -8.54 -14.39 -2.99
C CYS A 76 -9.66 -13.98 -2.03
N GLU A 77 -9.60 -14.43 -0.78
CA GLU A 77 -10.59 -14.10 0.26
C GLU A 77 -10.83 -12.58 0.40
N ASN A 78 -9.76 -11.79 0.40
CA ASN A 78 -9.87 -10.33 0.51
C ASN A 78 -10.33 -9.67 -0.80
N GLY A 79 -10.07 -10.29 -1.95
CA GLY A 79 -10.67 -9.90 -3.22
C GLY A 79 -12.18 -10.09 -3.23
N VAL A 80 -12.68 -11.21 -2.69
CA VAL A 80 -14.12 -11.45 -2.51
C VAL A 80 -14.75 -10.38 -1.63
N LYS A 81 -14.09 -10.03 -0.52
CA LYS A 81 -14.57 -8.95 0.36
C LYS A 81 -14.66 -7.61 -0.36
N ALA A 82 -13.63 -7.24 -1.14
CA ALA A 82 -13.61 -6.00 -1.91
C ALA A 82 -14.74 -5.94 -2.95
N VAL A 83 -14.92 -7.02 -3.72
CA VAL A 83 -15.99 -7.11 -4.72
C VAL A 83 -17.36 -7.07 -4.07
N ALA A 84 -17.59 -7.86 -3.00
CA ALA A 84 -18.86 -7.88 -2.26
C ALA A 84 -19.17 -6.52 -1.61
N TRP A 85 -18.16 -5.79 -1.18
CA TRP A 85 -18.29 -4.46 -0.60
C TRP A 85 -18.70 -3.41 -1.64
N GLU A 86 -18.21 -3.52 -2.88
CA GLU A 86 -18.56 -2.61 -3.98
C GLU A 86 -19.92 -2.98 -4.62
N SER A 87 -20.21 -4.28 -4.76
CA SER A 87 -21.41 -4.82 -5.43
C SER A 87 -22.65 -4.95 -4.52
N THR A 88 -22.60 -4.38 -3.32
CA THR A 88 -23.73 -4.36 -2.38
C THR A 88 -24.99 -3.77 -2.99
N ASP A 89 -26.16 -4.20 -2.54
CA ASP A 89 -27.48 -3.65 -2.91
C ASP A 89 -27.85 -2.36 -2.17
N LYS A 90 -27.18 -2.06 -1.05
CA LYS A 90 -27.42 -0.87 -0.23
C LYS A 90 -27.03 0.43 -0.95
N ARG A 91 -27.78 1.50 -0.69
CA ARG A 91 -27.64 2.81 -1.35
C ARG A 91 -27.73 3.95 -0.34
N VAL A 92 -26.73 4.82 -0.37
CA VAL A 92 -26.76 6.13 0.27
C VAL A 92 -27.37 7.11 -0.73
N LYS A 93 -28.67 7.38 -0.54
CA LYS A 93 -29.48 8.31 -1.35
C LYS A 93 -29.55 9.70 -0.70
N PRO A 94 -30.02 10.75 -1.40
CA PRO A 94 -30.23 12.07 -0.81
C PRO A 94 -31.05 12.06 0.49
N ASP A 95 -32.04 11.16 0.61
CA ASP A 95 -32.85 11.01 1.83
C ASP A 95 -32.06 10.53 3.06
N PHE A 96 -30.90 9.88 2.89
CA PHE A 96 -29.99 9.57 3.99
C PHE A 96 -29.42 10.87 4.58
N PHE A 97 -28.91 11.76 3.73
CA PHE A 97 -28.30 13.02 4.16
C PHE A 97 -29.32 14.03 4.71
N LYS A 98 -30.59 13.93 4.31
CA LYS A 98 -31.68 14.68 4.97
C LYS A 98 -31.88 14.27 6.43
N LYS A 99 -31.56 13.01 6.79
CA LYS A 99 -31.75 12.45 8.14
C LYS A 99 -30.54 12.68 9.04
N HIS A 100 -29.33 12.62 8.49
CA HIS A 100 -28.09 12.70 9.28
C HIS A 100 -27.33 14.02 9.08
N THR A 101 -26.89 14.63 10.17
CA THR A 101 -25.97 15.78 10.09
C THR A 101 -24.54 15.31 9.83
N VAL A 102 -23.67 16.15 9.27
CA VAL A 102 -22.25 15.81 9.11
C VAL A 102 -21.58 15.66 10.47
N SER A 103 -21.93 16.49 11.46
CA SER A 103 -21.45 16.34 12.85
C SER A 103 -21.82 15.01 13.48
N GLU A 104 -23.05 14.53 13.28
CA GLU A 104 -23.48 13.21 13.75
C GLU A 104 -22.67 12.10 13.08
N LEU A 105 -22.57 12.11 11.75
CA LEU A 105 -21.85 11.09 10.98
C LEU A 105 -20.37 11.01 11.35
N ARG A 106 -19.74 12.13 11.74
CA ARG A 106 -18.33 12.15 12.19
C ARG A 106 -18.07 11.28 13.43
N THR A 107 -19.10 10.96 14.21
CA THR A 107 -18.99 10.08 15.39
C THR A 107 -19.04 8.59 15.05
N TRP A 108 -19.43 8.25 13.81
CA TRP A 108 -19.58 6.86 13.39
C TRP A 108 -18.21 6.24 13.09
N THR A 109 -18.12 4.91 13.19
CA THR A 109 -16.89 4.20 12.82
C THR A 109 -16.73 4.14 11.30
N ASP A 110 -15.48 3.95 10.81
CA ASP A 110 -15.25 3.69 9.38
C ASP A 110 -16.06 2.49 8.87
N TYR A 111 -16.22 1.47 9.71
CA TYR A 111 -17.03 0.29 9.43
C TYR A 111 -18.51 0.63 9.23
N ASP A 112 -19.09 1.46 10.10
CA ASP A 112 -20.51 1.81 10.03
C ASP A 112 -20.81 2.70 8.82
N LEU A 113 -19.98 3.71 8.56
CA LEU A 113 -20.13 4.62 7.41
C LEU A 113 -20.15 3.87 6.08
N GLU A 114 -19.17 2.98 5.86
CA GLU A 114 -19.07 2.26 4.59
C GLU A 114 -20.15 1.19 4.41
N ARG A 115 -20.75 0.72 5.52
CA ARG A 115 -21.82 -0.29 5.53
C ARG A 115 -23.18 0.27 5.10
N GLU A 116 -23.34 1.59 5.02
CA GLU A 116 -24.56 2.25 4.52
C GLU A 116 -24.73 2.11 3.00
N GLY A 117 -23.67 1.75 2.26
CA GLY A 117 -23.77 1.36 0.85
C GLY A 117 -23.20 2.38 -0.13
N ARG A 118 -23.56 2.21 -1.42
CA ARG A 118 -23.03 3.02 -2.53
C ARG A 118 -23.64 4.42 -2.55
N LEU A 119 -22.80 5.45 -2.73
CA LEU A 119 -23.27 6.81 -3.01
C LEU A 119 -23.95 6.83 -4.39
N THR A 120 -24.94 7.69 -4.57
CA THR A 120 -25.82 7.63 -5.75
C THR A 120 -26.02 8.93 -6.51
N HIS A 121 -25.92 10.09 -5.86
CA HIS A 121 -26.15 11.41 -6.46
C HIS A 121 -25.05 12.38 -6.02
N PRO A 122 -24.68 13.38 -6.83
CA PRO A 122 -23.82 14.47 -6.38
C PRO A 122 -24.42 15.16 -5.16
N MET A 123 -23.59 15.42 -4.17
CA MET A 123 -23.99 16.07 -2.92
C MET A 123 -23.11 17.28 -2.65
N ARG A 124 -23.73 18.40 -2.25
CA ARG A 124 -23.07 19.63 -1.81
C ARG A 124 -23.30 19.82 -0.32
N TYR A 125 -22.27 20.20 0.43
CA TYR A 125 -22.44 20.51 1.85
C TYR A 125 -23.15 21.86 2.02
N ASP A 126 -24.14 21.89 2.92
CA ASP A 126 -24.80 23.09 3.38
C ASP A 126 -24.49 23.34 4.85
N ALA A 127 -23.70 24.38 5.11
CA ALA A 127 -23.27 24.75 6.46
C ALA A 127 -24.41 25.23 7.36
N ALA A 128 -25.49 25.78 6.78
CA ALA A 128 -26.62 26.27 7.56
C ALA A 128 -27.41 25.12 8.22
N SER A 129 -27.55 24.00 7.52
CA SER A 129 -28.22 22.80 8.04
C SER A 129 -27.28 21.74 8.60
N ASP A 130 -25.96 21.88 8.44
CA ASP A 130 -24.94 20.87 8.74
C ASP A 130 -25.22 19.53 8.02
N ARG A 131 -25.64 19.61 6.75
CA ARG A 131 -26.06 18.43 5.96
C ARG A 131 -25.55 18.52 4.54
N TYR A 132 -25.46 17.35 3.90
CA TYR A 132 -25.30 17.28 2.46
C TYR A 132 -26.66 17.37 1.76
N VAL A 133 -26.78 18.27 0.79
CA VAL A 133 -27.96 18.45 -0.07
C VAL A 133 -27.63 17.99 -1.48
N GLN A 134 -28.62 17.44 -2.19
CA GLN A 134 -28.41 16.99 -3.57
C GLN A 134 -28.04 18.17 -4.46
N ALA A 135 -27.06 17.97 -5.35
CA ALA A 135 -26.62 18.96 -6.32
C ALA A 135 -26.73 18.40 -7.75
N GLY A 136 -26.81 19.30 -8.74
CA GLY A 136 -26.67 18.94 -10.15
C GLY A 136 -25.20 18.73 -10.54
N TRP A 137 -24.94 17.90 -11.55
CA TRP A 137 -23.58 17.72 -12.09
C TRP A 137 -23.01 19.02 -12.67
N ASP A 138 -23.77 19.73 -13.50
CA ASP A 138 -23.29 20.96 -14.16
C ASP A 138 -23.13 22.11 -13.16
N GLU A 139 -24.01 22.18 -12.15
CA GLU A 139 -23.87 23.09 -11.00
C GLU A 139 -22.57 22.82 -10.23
N ALA A 140 -22.31 21.55 -9.91
CA ALA A 140 -21.09 21.16 -9.19
C ALA A 140 -19.83 21.51 -10.00
N PHE A 141 -19.79 21.20 -11.29
CA PHE A 141 -18.65 21.54 -12.13
C PHE A 141 -18.43 23.06 -12.23
N GLY A 142 -19.52 23.83 -12.39
CA GLY A 142 -19.46 25.29 -12.45
C GLY A 142 -18.96 25.93 -11.16
N GLU A 143 -19.45 25.51 -9.99
CA GLU A 143 -18.99 26.06 -8.70
C GLU A 143 -17.55 25.66 -8.40
N ILE A 144 -17.16 24.40 -8.67
CA ILE A 144 -15.78 23.91 -8.52
C ILE A 144 -14.82 24.74 -9.39
N ALA A 145 -15.13 24.88 -10.68
CA ALA A 145 -14.33 25.68 -11.62
C ALA A 145 -14.25 27.15 -11.20
N GLY A 146 -15.39 27.73 -10.76
CA GLY A 146 -15.44 29.10 -10.25
C GLY A 146 -14.51 29.32 -9.07
N VAL A 147 -14.46 28.39 -8.11
CA VAL A 147 -13.54 28.50 -6.97
C VAL A 147 -12.08 28.33 -7.40
N LEU A 148 -11.76 27.32 -8.22
CA LEU A 148 -10.40 27.09 -8.74
C LEU A 148 -9.89 28.31 -9.51
N ASN A 149 -10.70 28.90 -10.39
CA ASN A 149 -10.33 30.06 -11.19
C ASN A 149 -10.30 31.37 -10.38
N SER A 150 -10.82 31.37 -9.13
CA SER A 150 -10.72 32.50 -8.21
C SER A 150 -9.43 32.52 -7.37
N LEU A 151 -8.66 31.42 -7.39
CA LEU A 151 -7.36 31.36 -6.71
C LEU A 151 -6.36 32.27 -7.44
N ASP A 152 -5.50 32.95 -6.68
CA ASP A 152 -4.46 33.84 -7.21
C ASP A 152 -3.23 33.09 -7.77
N SER A 153 -3.18 31.77 -7.59
CA SER A 153 -2.21 30.88 -8.22
C SER A 153 -2.77 29.44 -8.28
N PRO A 154 -2.51 28.67 -9.35
CA PRO A 154 -2.89 27.26 -9.41
C PRO A 154 -2.18 26.41 -8.36
N ASP A 155 -1.02 26.83 -7.87
CA ASP A 155 -0.27 26.15 -6.79
C ASP A 155 -0.98 26.24 -5.43
N ARG A 156 -2.10 26.97 -5.33
CA ARG A 156 -2.97 26.95 -4.14
C ARG A 156 -3.95 25.78 -4.12
N ALA A 157 -3.88 24.85 -5.07
CA ALA A 157 -4.75 23.68 -5.14
C ALA A 157 -3.94 22.39 -5.04
N GLU A 158 -4.47 21.42 -4.31
CA GLU A 158 -3.94 20.08 -4.11
C GLU A 158 -4.83 19.05 -4.81
N PHE A 159 -4.24 18.21 -5.64
CA PHE A 159 -4.95 17.22 -6.45
C PHE A 159 -4.54 15.81 -6.06
N TYR A 160 -5.21 15.27 -5.04
CA TYR A 160 -4.88 13.98 -4.45
C TYR A 160 -5.38 12.81 -5.28
N THR A 161 -4.54 11.78 -5.44
CA THR A 161 -4.90 10.54 -6.13
C THR A 161 -4.72 9.31 -5.24
N SER A 162 -5.78 8.50 -5.15
CA SER A 162 -5.67 7.15 -4.60
C SER A 162 -5.20 6.15 -5.67
N GLY A 163 -4.42 5.15 -5.28
CA GLY A 163 -3.85 4.13 -6.17
C GLY A 163 -4.86 3.16 -6.83
N ARG A 164 -6.16 3.51 -6.79
CA ARG A 164 -7.26 2.76 -7.40
C ARG A 164 -7.78 3.43 -8.67
N ALA A 165 -7.36 4.65 -8.99
CA ALA A 165 -7.71 5.25 -10.27
C ALA A 165 -7.23 4.34 -11.41
N SER A 166 -7.94 4.31 -12.55
CA SER A 166 -7.41 3.64 -13.73
C SER A 166 -6.35 4.49 -14.42
N ASN A 167 -5.57 3.89 -15.31
CA ASN A 167 -4.59 4.62 -16.12
C ASN A 167 -5.24 5.76 -16.91
N GLU A 168 -6.43 5.54 -17.49
CA GLU A 168 -7.12 6.59 -18.24
C GLU A 168 -7.62 7.71 -17.32
N ALA A 169 -8.20 7.39 -16.15
CA ALA A 169 -8.64 8.39 -15.19
C ALA A 169 -7.44 9.21 -14.65
N ALA A 170 -6.37 8.53 -14.25
CA ALA A 170 -5.14 9.15 -13.75
C ALA A 170 -4.46 10.01 -14.81
N PHE A 171 -4.40 9.55 -16.08
CA PHE A 171 -3.78 10.32 -17.17
C PHE A 171 -4.54 11.61 -17.46
N ILE A 172 -5.87 11.58 -17.56
CA ILE A 172 -6.61 12.82 -17.81
C ILE A 172 -6.64 13.73 -16.58
N TYR A 173 -6.57 13.17 -15.37
CA TYR A 173 -6.45 13.95 -14.14
C TYR A 173 -5.15 14.74 -14.12
N GLN A 174 -4.01 14.09 -14.40
CA GLN A 174 -2.75 14.84 -14.48
C GLN A 174 -2.73 15.86 -15.61
N LEU A 175 -3.35 15.52 -16.75
CA LEU A 175 -3.41 16.39 -17.91
C LEU A 175 -4.20 17.66 -17.57
N PHE A 176 -5.37 17.50 -16.95
CA PHE A 176 -6.18 18.62 -16.45
C PHE A 176 -5.39 19.50 -15.49
N VAL A 177 -4.79 18.91 -14.47
CA VAL A 177 -4.09 19.66 -13.41
C VAL A 177 -2.86 20.40 -13.94
N ARG A 178 -2.12 19.81 -14.88
CA ARG A 178 -0.99 20.49 -15.53
C ARG A 178 -1.43 21.61 -16.47
N LEU A 179 -2.56 21.46 -17.14
CA LEU A 179 -3.17 22.54 -17.93
C LEU A 179 -3.76 23.65 -17.04
N TYR A 180 -4.22 23.30 -15.83
CA TYR A 180 -4.58 24.28 -14.80
C TYR A 180 -3.35 25.04 -14.28
N GLY A 181 -2.17 24.40 -14.30
CA GLY A 181 -0.88 25.08 -14.17
C GLY A 181 -0.03 24.68 -12.97
N THR A 182 -0.30 23.54 -12.33
CA THR A 182 0.47 23.05 -11.18
C THR A 182 0.93 21.60 -11.34
N ASN A 183 1.89 21.18 -10.51
CA ASN A 183 2.33 19.79 -10.35
C ASN A 183 2.00 19.23 -8.95
N ASN A 184 1.08 19.86 -8.22
CA ASN A 184 0.64 19.40 -6.90
C ASN A 184 -0.17 18.10 -6.99
N PHE A 185 0.54 16.97 -6.90
CA PHE A 185 0.00 15.62 -6.98
C PHE A 185 0.35 14.81 -5.72
N PRO A 186 -0.17 15.18 -4.54
CA PRO A 186 -0.05 14.31 -3.38
C PRO A 186 -0.71 12.95 -3.71
N ASP A 187 0.00 11.85 -3.53
CA ASP A 187 -0.52 10.55 -3.93
C ASP A 187 -0.30 9.48 -2.86
N CYS A 188 -1.08 8.40 -2.94
CA CYS A 188 -1.01 7.35 -1.92
C CYS A 188 0.35 6.62 -1.86
N SER A 189 1.16 6.66 -2.94
CA SER A 189 2.48 6.04 -2.94
C SER A 189 3.49 6.81 -2.10
N ASN A 190 3.35 8.14 -1.96
CA ASN A 190 4.13 8.94 -1.01
C ASN A 190 4.09 8.34 0.40
N MET A 191 2.95 7.76 0.78
CA MET A 191 2.72 7.16 2.09
C MET A 191 3.10 5.67 2.19
N CYS A 192 3.40 5.01 1.06
CA CYS A 192 3.60 3.57 1.01
C CYS A 192 5.00 3.17 0.51
N HIS A 193 5.30 3.42 -0.77
CA HIS A 193 6.47 2.86 -1.44
C HIS A 193 7.32 3.92 -2.15
N GLU A 194 7.21 5.19 -1.78
CA GLU A 194 8.13 6.23 -2.25
C GLU A 194 9.58 5.84 -1.98
N ALA A 195 9.86 5.33 -0.78
CA ALA A 195 11.19 4.81 -0.43
C ALA A 195 11.68 3.70 -1.38
N SER A 196 10.79 2.80 -1.83
CA SER A 196 11.13 1.80 -2.86
C SER A 196 11.47 2.45 -4.20
N GLY A 197 10.70 3.46 -4.61
CA GLY A 197 10.93 4.19 -5.86
C GLY A 197 12.30 4.86 -5.86
N VAL A 198 12.54 5.71 -4.87
CA VAL A 198 13.82 6.43 -4.69
C VAL A 198 15.00 5.46 -4.63
N ALA A 199 14.93 4.42 -3.79
CA ALA A 199 16.03 3.49 -3.62
C ALA A 199 16.35 2.70 -4.89
N LEU A 200 15.33 2.26 -5.64
CA LEU A 200 15.54 1.46 -6.85
C LEU A 200 15.93 2.31 -8.06
N ASP A 201 15.45 3.56 -8.17
CA ASP A 201 15.97 4.50 -9.16
C ASP A 201 17.46 4.75 -8.95
N GLN A 202 17.90 4.95 -7.70
CA GLN A 202 19.31 5.08 -7.36
C GLN A 202 20.10 3.77 -7.63
N ALA A 203 19.52 2.60 -7.33
CA ALA A 203 20.21 1.32 -7.41
C ALA A 203 20.34 0.77 -8.84
N VAL A 204 19.24 0.79 -9.58
CA VAL A 204 19.10 0.04 -10.85
C VAL A 204 18.49 0.90 -11.97
N GLY A 205 18.11 2.15 -11.68
CA GLY A 205 17.61 3.10 -12.67
C GLY A 205 16.13 2.94 -13.01
N ILE A 206 15.38 2.18 -12.20
CA ILE A 206 13.94 2.04 -12.34
C ILE A 206 13.27 1.76 -10.98
N GLY A 207 12.31 2.60 -10.60
CA GLY A 207 11.53 2.51 -9.37
C GLY A 207 10.51 1.36 -9.29
N LYS A 208 10.63 0.34 -10.13
CA LYS A 208 9.67 -0.78 -10.28
C LYS A 208 10.30 -2.12 -9.89
N GLY A 209 9.46 -3.12 -9.61
CA GLY A 209 9.94 -4.48 -9.40
C GLY A 209 10.57 -5.05 -10.68
N THR A 210 11.60 -5.87 -10.53
CA THR A 210 12.35 -6.48 -11.64
C THR A 210 11.97 -7.94 -11.88
N VAL A 211 10.94 -8.41 -11.20
CA VAL A 211 10.56 -9.83 -11.07
C VAL A 211 9.23 -10.05 -11.81
N LEU A 212 9.08 -11.23 -12.38
CA LEU A 212 7.82 -11.76 -12.91
C LEU A 212 7.26 -12.85 -12.00
N LEU A 213 5.98 -13.21 -12.16
CA LEU A 213 5.41 -14.36 -11.43
C LEU A 213 6.14 -15.66 -11.79
N GLU A 214 6.52 -15.84 -13.05
CA GLU A 214 7.25 -17.00 -13.54
C GLU A 214 8.65 -17.14 -12.91
N ASP A 215 9.17 -16.09 -12.28
CA ASP A 215 10.43 -16.16 -11.54
C ASP A 215 10.24 -16.86 -10.17
N PHE A 216 9.08 -16.74 -9.53
CA PHE A 216 8.78 -17.49 -8.30
C PHE A 216 8.77 -19.00 -8.54
N GLU A 217 8.44 -19.44 -9.77
CA GLU A 217 8.49 -20.84 -10.19
C GLU A 217 9.93 -21.37 -10.36
N LYS A 218 10.91 -20.47 -10.47
CA LYS A 218 12.31 -20.79 -10.78
C LYS A 218 13.27 -20.52 -9.63
N ALA A 219 12.87 -19.71 -8.64
CA ALA A 219 13.72 -19.31 -7.53
C ALA A 219 14.13 -20.50 -6.64
N ASP A 220 15.36 -20.49 -6.16
CA ASP A 220 15.91 -21.44 -5.18
C ASP A 220 15.77 -20.89 -3.75
N ALA A 221 15.82 -19.56 -3.60
CA ALA A 221 15.57 -18.88 -2.34
C ALA A 221 14.70 -17.61 -2.52
N ILE A 222 13.83 -17.36 -1.53
CA ILE A 222 12.96 -16.18 -1.49
C ILE A 222 13.09 -15.55 -0.10
N PHE A 223 13.54 -14.30 -0.04
CA PHE A 223 13.63 -13.50 1.17
C PHE A 223 12.40 -12.60 1.26
N VAL A 224 11.56 -12.80 2.28
CA VAL A 224 10.32 -12.04 2.49
C VAL A 224 10.52 -11.08 3.68
N ILE A 225 10.60 -9.78 3.39
CA ILE A 225 11.00 -8.75 4.35
C ILE A 225 9.86 -7.77 4.63
N GLY A 226 9.46 -7.64 5.89
CA GLY A 226 8.46 -6.64 6.31
C GLY A 226 7.10 -6.78 5.63
N GLN A 227 6.65 -8.02 5.37
CA GLN A 227 5.44 -8.29 4.60
C GLN A 227 4.51 -9.29 5.32
N ASN A 228 3.20 -9.15 5.07
CA ASN A 228 2.15 -10.10 5.45
C ASN A 228 1.28 -10.46 4.22
N PRO A 229 1.72 -11.42 3.38
CA PRO A 229 0.95 -11.81 2.21
C PRO A 229 -0.41 -12.41 2.58
N GLY A 230 -0.55 -13.08 3.73
CA GLY A 230 -1.83 -13.71 4.11
C GLY A 230 -3.00 -12.75 4.27
N THR A 231 -2.72 -11.49 4.60
CA THR A 231 -3.72 -10.42 4.69
C THR A 231 -3.63 -9.45 3.50
N ASN A 232 -2.42 -9.06 3.09
CA ASN A 232 -2.27 -7.95 2.13
C ASN A 232 -2.23 -8.41 0.67
N HIS A 233 -1.64 -9.58 0.41
CA HIS A 233 -1.43 -10.12 -0.93
C HIS A 233 -1.72 -11.63 -0.99
N PRO A 234 -2.94 -12.11 -0.65
CA PRO A 234 -3.13 -13.54 -0.37
C PRO A 234 -2.91 -14.44 -1.59
N ARG A 235 -2.95 -13.89 -2.82
CA ARG A 235 -2.59 -14.59 -4.05
C ARG A 235 -1.12 -15.05 -4.07
N MET A 236 -0.21 -14.24 -3.51
CA MET A 236 1.21 -14.58 -3.36
C MET A 236 1.44 -15.86 -2.54
N LEU A 237 0.53 -16.22 -1.63
CA LEU A 237 0.65 -17.47 -0.87
C LEU A 237 0.63 -18.71 -1.78
N GLY A 238 -0.06 -18.66 -2.92
CA GLY A 238 -0.02 -19.73 -3.92
C GLY A 238 1.37 -19.89 -4.52
N ASP A 239 2.01 -18.78 -4.89
CA ASP A 239 3.38 -18.76 -5.43
C ASP A 239 4.41 -19.24 -4.41
N LEU A 240 4.32 -18.75 -3.17
CA LEU A 240 5.18 -19.19 -2.06
C LEU A 240 4.97 -20.67 -1.74
N ARG A 241 3.73 -21.17 -1.76
CA ARG A 241 3.44 -22.60 -1.56
C ARG A 241 4.06 -23.44 -2.64
N ARG A 242 3.91 -23.07 -3.92
CA ARG A 242 4.54 -23.80 -5.04
C ARG A 242 6.06 -23.81 -4.91
N ALA A 243 6.67 -22.69 -4.51
CA ALA A 243 8.10 -22.60 -4.25
C ALA A 243 8.54 -23.52 -3.09
N ALA A 244 7.82 -23.51 -1.98
CA ALA A 244 8.10 -24.37 -0.83
C ALA A 244 8.00 -25.87 -1.18
N LEU A 245 6.95 -26.29 -1.91
CA LEU A 245 6.77 -27.68 -2.35
C LEU A 245 7.86 -28.14 -3.33
N ARG A 246 8.41 -27.22 -4.13
CA ARG A 246 9.58 -27.48 -5.00
C ARG A 246 10.89 -27.62 -4.21
N GLY A 247 10.91 -27.18 -2.95
CA GLY A 247 12.09 -27.18 -2.09
C GLY A 247 12.88 -25.87 -2.07
N ALA A 248 12.31 -24.77 -2.57
CA ALA A 248 12.92 -23.45 -2.42
C ALA A 248 12.97 -23.03 -0.94
N ARG A 249 14.07 -22.40 -0.51
CA ARG A 249 14.20 -21.87 0.85
C ARG A 249 13.50 -20.51 0.96
N ILE A 250 12.53 -20.39 1.85
CA ILE A 250 11.83 -19.14 2.12
C ILE A 250 12.25 -18.63 3.49
N ALA A 251 12.97 -17.50 3.51
CA ALA A 251 13.45 -16.85 4.72
C ALA A 251 12.63 -15.60 5.01
N VAL A 252 12.02 -15.52 6.19
CA VAL A 252 11.13 -14.42 6.58
C VAL A 252 11.78 -13.51 7.61
N PHE A 253 11.68 -12.20 7.38
CA PHE A 253 12.12 -11.12 8.26
C PHE A 253 10.89 -10.31 8.62
N ASN A 254 10.34 -10.54 9.80
CA ASN A 254 9.16 -9.81 10.24
C ASN A 254 9.06 -9.86 11.79
N PRO A 255 8.91 -8.71 12.48
CA PRO A 255 8.72 -8.71 13.92
C PRO A 255 7.50 -9.54 14.37
N VAL A 256 6.44 -9.56 13.55
CA VAL A 256 5.18 -10.26 13.85
C VAL A 256 5.15 -11.60 13.15
N ARG A 257 4.88 -12.69 13.87
CA ARG A 257 4.66 -14.01 13.24
C ARG A 257 3.32 -14.08 12.51
N GLU A 258 3.38 -13.92 11.20
CA GLU A 258 2.20 -13.88 10.32
C GLU A 258 1.72 -15.27 9.89
N LYS A 259 0.44 -15.56 10.11
CA LYS A 259 -0.12 -16.90 9.89
C LYS A 259 0.08 -17.42 8.47
N GLY A 260 -0.03 -16.55 7.45
CA GLY A 260 0.16 -16.92 6.04
C GLY A 260 1.60 -17.25 5.67
N LEU A 261 2.58 -16.73 6.40
CA LEU A 261 4.00 -17.06 6.20
C LEU A 261 4.43 -18.30 6.98
N GLU A 262 3.68 -18.69 8.01
CA GLU A 262 3.91 -19.97 8.68
C GLU A 262 3.29 -21.14 7.90
N ARG A 263 1.99 -21.06 7.60
CA ARG A 263 1.24 -22.16 6.98
C ARG A 263 0.10 -21.66 6.09
N PHE A 264 -0.05 -22.29 4.94
CA PHE A 264 -1.14 -22.02 3.99
C PHE A 264 -1.87 -23.30 3.64
N ALA A 265 -3.21 -23.26 3.69
CA ALA A 265 -4.10 -24.29 3.17
C ALA A 265 -4.69 -23.78 1.85
N ASP A 266 -4.31 -24.40 0.74
CA ASP A 266 -4.72 -23.98 -0.60
C ASP A 266 -6.18 -24.39 -0.85
N PRO A 267 -7.12 -23.43 -1.03
CA PRO A 267 -8.51 -23.77 -1.31
C PRO A 267 -8.71 -24.53 -2.64
N GLN A 268 -7.72 -24.47 -3.55
CA GLN A 268 -7.77 -25.17 -4.83
C GLN A 268 -7.23 -26.61 -4.75
N ASP A 269 -6.53 -26.97 -3.67
CA ASP A 269 -5.99 -28.32 -3.44
C ASP A 269 -7.04 -29.22 -2.77
N LYS A 270 -7.63 -30.13 -3.54
CA LYS A 270 -8.69 -31.03 -3.07
C LYS A 270 -8.23 -31.91 -1.90
N LEU A 271 -6.97 -32.36 -1.89
CA LEU A 271 -6.48 -33.25 -0.85
C LEU A 271 -6.27 -32.49 0.47
N GLU A 272 -5.66 -31.31 0.44
CA GLU A 272 -5.55 -30.44 1.62
C GLU A 272 -6.93 -30.09 2.18
N MET A 273 -7.90 -29.79 1.30
CA MET A 273 -9.26 -29.46 1.73
C MET A 273 -9.99 -30.65 2.38
N ILE A 274 -9.90 -31.87 1.82
CA ILE A 274 -10.54 -33.07 2.39
C ILE A 274 -9.89 -33.46 3.73
N THR A 275 -8.58 -33.37 3.83
CA THR A 275 -7.82 -33.79 5.02
C THR A 275 -7.75 -32.71 6.11
N GLY A 276 -8.12 -31.47 5.79
CA GLY A 276 -7.85 -30.31 6.66
C GLY A 276 -6.36 -29.99 6.76
N GLY A 277 -5.57 -30.40 5.76
CA GLY A 277 -4.13 -30.21 5.66
C GLY A 277 -3.72 -28.76 5.38
N SER A 278 -2.41 -28.51 5.42
CA SER A 278 -1.78 -27.24 5.04
C SER A 278 -0.30 -27.45 4.79
N THR A 279 0.28 -26.62 3.93
CA THR A 279 1.71 -26.59 3.63
C THR A 279 2.44 -25.57 4.51
N PRO A 280 3.53 -25.95 5.21
CA PRO A 280 4.46 -24.99 5.81
C PRO A 280 5.08 -24.09 4.73
N ILE A 281 5.12 -22.78 4.94
CA ILE A 281 5.60 -21.83 3.93
C ILE A 281 7.04 -21.41 4.20
N ALA A 282 7.28 -20.67 5.29
CA ALA A 282 8.63 -20.29 5.67
C ALA A 282 9.45 -21.53 6.05
N SER A 283 10.62 -21.69 5.44
CA SER A 283 11.62 -22.63 5.95
C SER A 283 12.27 -22.05 7.22
N GLU A 284 12.51 -20.74 7.25
CA GLU A 284 13.06 -20.04 8.41
C GLU A 284 12.28 -18.76 8.71
N TYR A 285 12.12 -18.43 9.99
CA TYR A 285 11.40 -17.24 10.44
C TYR A 285 12.22 -16.47 11.48
N PHE A 286 12.60 -15.24 11.15
CA PHE A 286 13.40 -14.38 12.01
C PHE A 286 12.60 -13.14 12.42
N GLN A 287 12.35 -13.02 13.72
CA GLN A 287 11.71 -11.84 14.30
C GLN A 287 12.74 -10.73 14.51
N VAL A 288 13.05 -10.01 13.45
CA VAL A 288 13.85 -8.79 13.52
C VAL A 288 13.16 -7.77 14.43
N ARG A 289 13.96 -6.94 15.11
CA ARG A 289 13.46 -5.74 15.80
C ARG A 289 12.87 -4.76 14.77
N VAL A 290 11.91 -3.97 15.23
CA VAL A 290 11.31 -2.92 14.40
C VAL A 290 12.40 -1.94 13.94
N GLY A 291 12.55 -1.78 12.62
CA GLY A 291 13.60 -0.93 12.02
C GLY A 291 14.97 -1.62 11.89
N GLY A 292 15.10 -2.88 12.30
CA GLY A 292 16.35 -3.65 12.32
C GLY A 292 16.74 -4.32 11.00
N ASP A 293 15.93 -4.19 9.94
CA ASP A 293 16.11 -4.90 8.66
C ASP A 293 17.45 -4.57 7.99
N MET A 294 17.86 -3.30 7.98
CA MET A 294 19.15 -2.88 7.40
C MET A 294 20.32 -3.56 8.11
N ALA A 295 20.29 -3.61 9.44
CA ALA A 295 21.32 -4.27 10.24
C ALA A 295 21.35 -5.78 9.99
N ALA A 296 20.18 -6.42 9.85
CA ALA A 296 20.10 -7.84 9.52
C ALA A 296 20.75 -8.15 8.16
N VAL A 297 20.40 -7.40 7.11
CA VAL A 297 20.99 -7.58 5.78
C VAL A 297 22.49 -7.24 5.77
N ARG A 298 22.91 -6.20 6.51
CA ARG A 298 24.32 -5.84 6.73
C ARG A 298 25.11 -6.98 7.35
N GLY A 299 24.54 -7.62 8.38
CA GLY A 299 25.14 -8.80 9.03
C GLY A 299 25.28 -9.99 8.09
N MET A 300 24.28 -10.24 7.25
CA MET A 300 24.37 -11.28 6.22
C MET A 300 25.47 -10.98 5.20
N SER A 301 25.55 -9.74 4.69
CA SER A 301 26.63 -9.32 3.78
C SER A 301 28.01 -9.46 4.43
N LYS A 302 28.15 -9.13 5.72
CA LYS A 302 29.39 -9.31 6.48
C LYS A 302 29.80 -10.78 6.57
N ALA A 303 28.84 -11.67 6.83
CA ALA A 303 29.06 -13.12 6.84
C ALA A 303 29.42 -13.66 5.44
N ILE A 304 28.83 -13.11 4.37
CA ILE A 304 29.15 -13.50 2.99
C ILE A 304 30.58 -13.10 2.63
N PHE A 305 31.02 -11.89 2.97
CA PHE A 305 32.40 -11.47 2.72
C PHE A 305 33.41 -12.32 3.49
N ALA A 306 33.14 -12.64 4.76
CA ALA A 306 33.98 -13.54 5.54
C ALA A 306 34.04 -14.95 4.91
N ALA A 307 32.91 -15.46 4.40
CA ALA A 307 32.86 -16.75 3.70
C ALA A 307 33.62 -16.73 2.37
N ASP A 308 33.57 -15.62 1.63
CA ASP A 308 34.33 -15.42 0.40
C ASP A 308 35.84 -15.43 0.66
N ASP A 309 36.29 -14.66 1.64
CA ASP A 309 37.71 -14.59 2.03
C ASP A 309 38.23 -15.97 2.46
N ALA A 310 37.43 -16.71 3.24
CA ALA A 310 37.77 -18.07 3.65
C ALA A 310 37.77 -19.06 2.48
N ALA A 311 36.91 -18.88 1.47
CA ALA A 311 36.93 -19.70 0.26
C ALA A 311 38.20 -19.45 -0.56
N LEU A 312 38.54 -18.18 -0.80
CA LEU A 312 39.72 -17.76 -1.55
C LEU A 312 41.02 -18.18 -0.85
N ALA A 313 41.13 -17.97 0.46
CA ALA A 313 42.28 -18.40 1.25
C ALA A 313 42.49 -19.93 1.22
N ALA A 314 41.41 -20.69 1.07
CA ALA A 314 41.44 -22.15 0.93
C ALA A 314 41.60 -22.63 -0.53
N GLY A 315 41.81 -21.73 -1.50
CA GLY A 315 41.93 -22.07 -2.92
C GLY A 315 40.64 -22.56 -3.57
N ARG A 316 39.48 -22.29 -2.95
CA ARG A 316 38.14 -22.60 -3.50
C ARG A 316 37.63 -21.43 -4.35
N PRO A 317 36.65 -21.67 -5.25
CA PRO A 317 36.00 -20.59 -5.98
C PRO A 317 35.38 -19.55 -5.04
N SER A 318 35.41 -18.28 -5.45
CA SER A 318 34.71 -17.19 -4.78
C SER A 318 33.21 -17.48 -4.67
N VAL A 319 32.59 -17.05 -3.57
CA VAL A 319 31.14 -17.10 -3.39
C VAL A 319 30.45 -15.91 -4.09
N LEU A 320 31.20 -14.83 -4.37
CA LEU A 320 30.73 -13.64 -5.07
C LEU A 320 30.75 -13.84 -6.59
N ASP A 321 29.83 -13.16 -7.29
CA ASP A 321 29.86 -13.12 -8.75
C ASP A 321 30.76 -11.96 -9.24
N HIS A 322 32.08 -12.19 -9.23
CA HIS A 322 33.05 -11.18 -9.65
C HIS A 322 32.87 -10.70 -11.11
N ASN A 323 32.33 -11.55 -11.99
CA ASN A 323 32.05 -11.16 -13.37
C ASN A 323 30.91 -10.13 -13.40
N PHE A 324 29.81 -10.41 -12.70
CA PHE A 324 28.71 -9.45 -12.55
C PHE A 324 29.19 -8.16 -11.88
N LEU A 325 29.92 -8.26 -10.76
CA LEU A 325 30.41 -7.09 -10.03
C LEU A 325 31.26 -6.19 -10.94
N LYS A 326 32.22 -6.76 -11.67
CA LYS A 326 33.09 -6.00 -12.58
C LYS A 326 32.32 -5.35 -13.74
N GLN A 327 31.43 -6.12 -14.38
CA GLN A 327 30.76 -5.69 -15.60
C GLN A 327 29.57 -4.76 -15.35
N HIS A 328 28.74 -5.09 -14.36
CA HIS A 328 27.43 -4.48 -14.17
C HIS A 328 27.33 -3.58 -12.94
N THR A 329 28.34 -3.48 -12.08
CA THR A 329 28.23 -2.69 -10.84
C THR A 329 29.24 -1.55 -10.70
N SER A 330 28.89 -0.57 -9.87
CA SER A 330 29.73 0.54 -9.44
C SER A 330 29.68 0.68 -7.91
N GLY A 331 30.79 1.08 -7.28
CA GLY A 331 30.86 1.38 -5.85
C GLY A 331 30.99 0.18 -4.90
N PHE A 332 31.30 -1.01 -5.41
CA PHE A 332 31.43 -2.24 -4.61
C PHE A 332 32.46 -2.11 -3.48
N GLU A 333 33.61 -1.50 -3.76
CA GLU A 333 34.72 -1.37 -2.82
C GLU A 333 34.32 -0.49 -1.62
N PHE A 334 33.58 0.60 -1.87
CA PHE A 334 33.07 1.47 -0.82
C PHE A 334 32.01 0.78 0.04
N TYR A 335 31.14 -0.03 -0.58
CA TYR A 335 30.19 -0.84 0.16
C TYR A 335 30.91 -1.85 1.07
N ARG A 336 31.86 -2.62 0.52
CA ARG A 336 32.62 -3.60 1.31
C ARG A 336 33.33 -2.95 2.50
N ALA A 337 33.99 -1.81 2.28
CA ALA A 337 34.62 -1.06 3.37
C ALA A 337 33.62 -0.65 4.48
N SER A 338 32.41 -0.20 4.12
CA SER A 338 31.34 0.12 5.08
C SER A 338 30.88 -1.11 5.87
N VAL A 339 30.74 -2.27 5.20
CA VAL A 339 30.40 -3.54 5.87
C VAL A 339 31.49 -4.00 6.82
N ASP A 340 32.76 -3.90 6.42
CA ASP A 340 33.90 -4.30 7.24
C ASP A 340 34.03 -3.43 8.49
N ALA A 341 33.78 -2.12 8.36
CA ALA A 341 33.77 -1.16 9.46
C ALA A 341 32.61 -1.37 10.46
N THR A 342 31.50 -1.96 10.02
CA THR A 342 30.34 -2.21 10.90
C THR A 342 30.64 -3.35 11.89
N THR A 343 30.49 -3.10 13.20
CA THR A 343 30.76 -4.12 14.23
C THR A 343 29.62 -5.13 14.38
N TRP A 344 29.94 -6.35 14.83
CA TRP A 344 28.91 -7.35 15.13
C TRP A 344 27.98 -6.90 16.27
N ASP A 345 28.51 -6.24 17.30
CA ASP A 345 27.70 -5.72 18.42
C ASP A 345 26.62 -4.76 17.94
N GLN A 346 26.96 -3.82 17.03
CA GLN A 346 25.98 -2.91 16.44
C GLN A 346 24.94 -3.66 15.60
N ILE A 347 25.37 -4.64 14.80
CA ILE A 347 24.50 -5.47 13.95
C ILE A 347 23.51 -6.28 14.80
N GLU A 348 23.98 -6.98 15.82
CA GLU A 348 23.16 -7.82 16.70
C GLU A 348 22.20 -6.95 17.52
N ASN A 349 22.66 -5.79 18.00
CA ASN A 349 21.80 -4.87 18.73
C ASN A 349 20.68 -4.28 17.86
N GLN A 350 20.99 -3.76 16.67
CA GLN A 350 19.96 -3.14 15.83
C GLN A 350 19.03 -4.16 15.20
N SER A 351 19.54 -5.30 14.74
CA SER A 351 18.70 -6.34 14.13
C SER A 351 17.86 -7.11 15.15
N GLY A 352 18.38 -7.27 16.37
CA GLY A 352 17.82 -8.18 17.37
C GLY A 352 18.05 -9.66 17.06
N LEU A 353 18.86 -9.98 16.05
CA LEU A 353 19.24 -11.34 15.67
C LEU A 353 20.66 -11.62 16.13
N SER A 354 20.91 -12.86 16.56
CA SER A 354 22.26 -13.31 16.87
C SER A 354 23.10 -13.47 15.61
N ARG A 355 24.42 -13.34 15.75
CA ARG A 355 25.39 -13.61 14.69
C ARG A 355 25.18 -14.98 14.04
N ALA A 356 24.90 -16.02 14.83
CA ALA A 356 24.66 -17.37 14.32
C ALA A 356 23.45 -17.43 13.37
N GLN A 357 22.35 -16.74 13.72
CA GLN A 357 21.16 -16.64 12.86
C GLN A 357 21.46 -15.88 11.57
N LEU A 358 22.26 -14.81 11.64
CA LEU A 358 22.67 -14.01 10.48
C LEU A 358 23.61 -14.80 9.56
N GLU A 359 24.53 -15.58 10.13
CA GLU A 359 25.40 -16.49 9.39
C GLU A 359 24.60 -17.62 8.72
N GLU A 360 23.59 -18.19 9.38
CA GLU A 360 22.65 -19.16 8.80
C GLU A 360 21.88 -18.58 7.60
N LEU A 361 21.34 -17.37 7.76
CA LEU A 361 20.68 -16.63 6.69
C LEU A 361 21.61 -16.36 5.49
N ALA A 362 22.86 -16.00 5.76
CA ALA A 362 23.88 -15.85 4.73
C ALA A 362 24.13 -17.16 3.98
N GLN A 363 24.13 -18.31 4.67
CA GLN A 363 24.28 -19.61 4.01
C GLN A 363 23.12 -19.95 3.06
N ILE A 364 21.88 -19.57 3.38
CA ILE A 364 20.76 -19.71 2.43
C ILE A 364 21.05 -18.97 1.13
N TYR A 365 21.58 -17.75 1.23
CA TYR A 365 21.93 -16.94 0.07
C TYR A 365 23.13 -17.48 -0.71
N ILE A 366 24.16 -17.95 -0.02
CA ILE A 366 25.35 -18.56 -0.64
C ILE A 366 24.97 -19.87 -1.36
N GLY A 367 24.04 -20.64 -0.79
CA GLY A 367 23.57 -21.90 -1.38
C GLY A 367 22.58 -21.74 -2.54
N SER A 368 22.00 -20.55 -2.73
CA SER A 368 20.98 -20.28 -3.75
C SER A 368 21.59 -19.76 -5.05
N ASN A 369 21.27 -20.32 -6.22
CA ASN A 369 21.70 -19.74 -7.50
C ASN A 369 20.72 -18.70 -8.03
N LYS A 370 19.47 -18.76 -7.60
CA LYS A 370 18.38 -17.90 -8.05
C LYS A 370 17.62 -17.36 -6.84
N THR A 371 17.91 -16.11 -6.48
CA THR A 371 17.32 -15.48 -5.30
C THR A 371 16.35 -14.37 -5.68
N ILE A 372 15.20 -14.33 -5.02
CA ILE A 372 14.28 -13.18 -5.03
C ILE A 372 14.30 -12.52 -3.64
N CYS A 373 14.40 -11.19 -3.61
CA CYS A 373 14.10 -10.41 -2.40
C CYS A 373 12.78 -9.69 -2.61
N THR A 374 11.83 -9.90 -1.71
CA THR A 374 10.50 -9.30 -1.75
C THR A 374 10.19 -8.57 -0.45
N TRP A 375 9.60 -7.38 -0.57
CA TRP A 375 9.31 -6.54 0.59
C TRP A 375 8.06 -5.69 0.43
N ALA A 376 7.57 -5.17 1.56
CA ALA A 376 6.41 -4.30 1.63
C ALA A 376 6.63 -3.22 2.71
N MET A 377 5.54 -2.83 3.39
CA MET A 377 5.49 -1.64 4.24
C MET A 377 6.31 -1.75 5.52
N GLY A 378 6.64 -2.96 5.97
CA GLY A 378 7.56 -3.17 7.08
C GLY A 378 9.02 -2.83 6.75
N ALA A 379 9.34 -2.46 5.51
CA ALA A 379 10.66 -1.95 5.12
C ALA A 379 10.62 -0.50 4.61
N THR A 380 9.44 0.04 4.27
CA THR A 380 9.31 1.36 3.59
C THR A 380 8.79 2.48 4.49
N GLN A 381 8.27 2.17 5.69
CA GLN A 381 7.65 3.13 6.60
C GLN A 381 8.47 3.34 7.89
N HIS A 382 9.79 3.44 7.70
CA HIS A 382 10.82 3.77 8.70
C HIS A 382 11.59 5.02 8.28
N ARG A 383 12.29 5.67 9.23
CA ARG A 383 13.11 6.85 8.95
C ARG A 383 14.23 6.58 7.93
N HIS A 384 14.86 5.41 7.98
CA HIS A 384 16.00 5.00 7.13
C HIS A 384 15.61 4.05 5.99
N SER A 385 14.35 4.07 5.55
CA SER A 385 13.82 3.10 4.58
C SER A 385 14.56 3.07 3.23
N VAL A 386 14.97 4.22 2.70
CA VAL A 386 15.73 4.28 1.45
C VAL A 386 17.06 3.53 1.61
N ALA A 387 17.82 3.82 2.66
CA ALA A 387 19.07 3.12 2.96
C ALA A 387 18.87 1.61 3.16
N THR A 388 17.82 1.20 3.87
CA THR A 388 17.45 -0.22 4.05
C THR A 388 17.23 -0.93 2.70
N ILE A 389 16.48 -0.30 1.78
CA ILE A 389 16.20 -0.91 0.47
C ILE A 389 17.44 -0.91 -0.43
N ARG A 390 18.31 0.11 -0.31
CA ARG A 390 19.62 0.12 -0.97
C ARG A 390 20.51 -1.01 -0.44
N GLU A 391 20.48 -1.32 0.86
CA GLU A 391 21.19 -2.46 1.46
C GLU A 391 20.67 -3.81 0.92
N ILE A 392 19.35 -3.97 0.76
CA ILE A 392 18.75 -5.14 0.10
C ILE A 392 19.25 -5.27 -1.35
N ALA A 393 19.32 -4.16 -2.10
CA ALA A 393 19.85 -4.17 -3.47
C ALA A 393 21.35 -4.56 -3.50
N ASN A 394 22.16 -3.97 -2.61
CA ASN A 394 23.58 -4.32 -2.46
C ASN A 394 23.78 -5.82 -2.25
N PHE A 395 23.04 -6.39 -1.30
CA PHE A 395 23.04 -7.82 -1.00
C PHE A 395 22.75 -8.67 -2.24
N MET A 396 21.75 -8.28 -3.05
CA MET A 396 21.40 -8.98 -4.29
C MET A 396 22.48 -8.87 -5.38
N PHE A 397 23.24 -7.78 -5.41
CA PHE A 397 24.34 -7.59 -6.36
C PHE A 397 25.54 -8.48 -6.09
N LEU A 398 25.81 -8.85 -4.84
CA LEU A 398 26.96 -9.67 -4.43
C LEU A 398 27.10 -10.97 -5.25
N ARG A 399 25.96 -11.56 -5.66
CA ARG A 399 25.92 -12.79 -6.46
C ARG A 399 25.12 -12.64 -7.76
N GLY A 400 24.98 -11.41 -8.27
CA GLY A 400 24.35 -11.16 -9.56
C GLY A 400 22.88 -11.60 -9.65
N ASN A 401 22.13 -11.54 -8.55
CA ASN A 401 20.71 -11.91 -8.47
C ASN A 401 19.78 -10.81 -8.99
N ILE A 402 20.08 -10.33 -10.20
CA ILE A 402 19.26 -9.39 -10.94
C ILE A 402 19.44 -9.61 -12.45
N GLY A 403 18.34 -9.42 -13.18
CA GLY A 403 18.30 -9.56 -14.63
C GLY A 403 18.55 -10.99 -15.14
N ARG A 404 18.11 -11.99 -14.37
CA ARG A 404 18.13 -13.41 -14.73
C ARG A 404 16.83 -14.08 -14.29
N PRO A 405 16.34 -15.11 -15.01
CA PRO A 405 15.16 -15.86 -14.60
C PRO A 405 15.28 -16.45 -13.19
N GLY A 406 14.24 -16.29 -12.37
CA GLY A 406 14.21 -16.70 -10.97
C GLY A 406 14.91 -15.74 -10.00
N THR A 407 15.30 -14.54 -10.45
CA THR A 407 16.02 -13.56 -9.63
C THR A 407 15.41 -12.17 -9.65
N GLY A 408 15.60 -11.41 -8.59
CA GLY A 408 15.41 -9.97 -8.63
C GLY A 408 14.83 -9.34 -7.38
N LEU A 409 14.50 -8.06 -7.54
CA LEU A 409 13.97 -7.16 -6.52
C LEU A 409 12.46 -7.00 -6.72
N CYS A 410 11.67 -7.35 -5.69
CA CYS A 410 10.21 -7.44 -5.77
C CYS A 410 9.53 -6.60 -4.66
N PRO A 411 9.47 -5.26 -4.79
CA PRO A 411 8.62 -4.43 -3.95
C PRO A 411 7.14 -4.75 -4.25
N VAL A 412 6.44 -5.38 -3.31
CA VAL A 412 5.05 -5.80 -3.52
C VAL A 412 4.10 -4.65 -3.20
N ARG A 413 3.57 -4.02 -4.25
CA ARG A 413 2.74 -2.81 -4.14
C ARG A 413 1.36 -3.14 -3.58
N GLY A 414 0.77 -2.19 -2.86
CA GLY A 414 -0.52 -2.35 -2.19
C GLY A 414 -1.72 -2.22 -3.15
N HIS A 415 -2.09 -0.98 -3.48
CA HIS A 415 -3.26 -0.69 -4.32
C HIS A 415 -3.09 -1.21 -5.74
N SER A 416 -4.19 -1.70 -6.31
CA SER A 416 -4.26 -2.33 -7.64
C SER A 416 -3.56 -1.59 -8.76
N ASN A 417 -3.57 -0.24 -8.77
CA ASN A 417 -3.05 0.56 -9.88
C ASN A 417 -2.08 1.68 -9.45
N VAL A 418 -1.54 1.63 -8.23
CA VAL A 418 -0.61 2.68 -7.77
C VAL A 418 0.62 2.82 -8.68
N GLN A 419 1.02 1.72 -9.31
CA GLN A 419 2.11 1.72 -10.27
C GLN A 419 1.70 2.42 -11.57
N GLY A 420 0.51 2.12 -12.07
CA GLY A 420 -0.06 2.70 -13.29
C GLY A 420 -0.25 4.20 -13.16
N ASP A 421 -0.85 4.67 -12.07
CA ASP A 421 -1.04 6.09 -11.77
C ASP A 421 0.26 6.90 -11.90
N ARG A 422 1.34 6.40 -11.29
CA ARG A 422 2.69 6.99 -11.37
C ARG A 422 3.26 6.93 -12.78
N THR A 423 3.10 5.79 -13.47
CA THR A 423 3.54 5.61 -14.86
C THR A 423 2.87 6.61 -15.80
N VAL A 424 1.57 6.90 -15.61
CA VAL A 424 0.81 7.81 -16.47
C VAL A 424 0.81 9.27 -16.02
N GLY A 425 1.65 9.62 -15.05
CA GLY A 425 2.01 11.00 -14.75
C GLY A 425 1.42 11.60 -13.47
N ILE A 426 0.81 10.81 -12.58
CA ILE A 426 0.54 11.22 -11.19
C ILE A 426 1.90 11.26 -10.46
N ASN A 427 2.61 12.37 -10.56
CA ASN A 427 3.94 12.54 -10.00
C ASN A 427 4.20 14.04 -9.79
N GLU A 428 4.53 14.39 -8.55
CA GLU A 428 4.83 15.76 -8.13
C GLU A 428 6.23 16.21 -8.56
N LYS A 429 7.12 15.27 -8.90
CA LYS A 429 8.46 15.49 -9.46
C LYS A 429 8.55 14.87 -10.87
N PRO A 430 7.76 15.34 -11.86
CA PRO A 430 7.70 14.70 -13.17
C PRO A 430 9.03 14.83 -13.92
N PRO A 431 9.47 13.77 -14.62
CA PRO A 431 10.66 13.85 -15.47
C PRO A 431 10.49 14.91 -16.56
N ARG A 432 11.57 15.67 -16.85
CA ARG A 432 11.55 16.71 -17.90
C ARG A 432 11.09 16.17 -19.26
N GLN A 433 11.58 14.99 -19.63
CA GLN A 433 11.22 14.34 -20.90
C GLN A 433 9.71 14.10 -21.04
N PHE A 434 9.03 13.77 -19.94
CA PHE A 434 7.58 13.55 -19.97
C PHE A 434 6.84 14.88 -20.18
N LEU A 435 7.24 15.94 -19.48
CA LEU A 435 6.69 17.28 -19.69
C LEU A 435 6.93 17.77 -21.13
N ASP A 436 8.13 17.57 -21.67
CA ASP A 436 8.46 17.94 -23.06
C ASP A 436 7.60 17.18 -24.07
N ALA A 437 7.30 15.90 -23.82
CA ALA A 437 6.42 15.10 -24.66
C ALA A 437 4.97 15.62 -24.63
N LEU A 438 4.46 15.99 -23.45
CA LEU A 438 3.15 16.62 -23.31
C LEU A 438 3.07 17.98 -24.03
N GLU A 439 4.08 18.85 -23.86
CA GLU A 439 4.12 20.15 -24.55
C GLU A 439 4.13 19.98 -26.07
N LYS A 440 4.92 19.03 -26.58
CA LYS A 440 4.98 18.72 -28.00
C LYS A 440 3.64 18.22 -28.54
N GLU A 441 2.94 17.37 -27.80
CA GLU A 441 1.64 16.81 -28.21
C GLU A 441 0.53 17.88 -28.19
N LEU A 442 0.53 18.76 -27.20
CA LEU A 442 -0.59 19.69 -26.95
C LEU A 442 -0.36 21.10 -27.51
N GLY A 443 0.89 21.46 -27.82
CA GLY A 443 1.25 22.78 -28.31
C GLY A 443 1.16 23.90 -27.25
N VAL A 444 1.14 23.56 -25.96
CA VAL A 444 1.09 24.51 -24.83
C VAL A 444 2.13 24.16 -23.77
N PRO A 445 2.68 25.15 -23.04
CA PRO A 445 3.71 24.91 -22.02
C PRO A 445 3.16 24.17 -20.80
N MET A 446 3.97 23.30 -20.20
CA MET A 446 3.68 22.54 -18.98
C MET A 446 4.42 23.14 -17.76
N PRO A 447 3.86 23.03 -16.55
CA PRO A 447 4.53 23.50 -15.33
C PRO A 447 5.84 22.75 -15.10
N ARG A 448 6.92 23.49 -14.85
CA ARG A 448 8.29 22.94 -14.74
C ARG A 448 8.81 22.80 -13.31
N ARG A 449 8.13 23.41 -12.33
CA ARG A 449 8.48 23.28 -10.91
C ARG A 449 7.91 21.98 -10.37
N ASN A 450 8.62 21.37 -9.41
CA ASN A 450 8.05 20.27 -8.65
C ASN A 450 6.86 20.80 -7.83
N GLY A 451 5.83 19.97 -7.67
CA GLY A 451 4.73 20.25 -6.77
C GLY A 451 4.86 19.55 -5.43
N HIS A 452 3.75 19.50 -4.71
CA HIS A 452 3.67 18.91 -3.38
C HIS A 452 3.42 17.40 -3.39
N ASN A 453 4.18 16.68 -2.57
CA ASN A 453 3.82 15.33 -2.11
C ASN A 453 2.82 15.42 -0.94
N VAL A 454 2.34 14.29 -0.43
CA VAL A 454 1.36 14.26 0.68
C VAL A 454 1.76 15.10 1.88
N LEU A 455 3.01 15.02 2.37
CA LEU A 455 3.43 15.79 3.54
C LEU A 455 3.47 17.29 3.26
N ALA A 456 4.05 17.69 2.11
CA ALA A 456 4.08 19.08 1.68
C ALA A 456 2.65 19.65 1.48
N ALA A 457 1.75 18.87 0.90
CA ALA A 457 0.35 19.25 0.69
C ALA A 457 -0.37 19.47 2.02
N ILE A 458 -0.17 18.59 3.01
CA ILE A 458 -0.74 18.77 4.35
C ILE A 458 -0.19 20.05 4.99
N GLY A 459 1.13 20.29 4.90
CA GLY A 459 1.75 21.52 5.38
C GLY A 459 1.14 22.77 4.75
N ALA A 460 1.02 22.78 3.42
CA ALA A 460 0.42 23.88 2.67
C ALA A 460 -1.07 24.10 3.02
N MET A 461 -1.82 23.03 3.27
CA MET A 461 -3.20 23.12 3.69
C MET A 461 -3.35 23.68 5.12
N LEU A 462 -2.40 23.37 6.01
CA LEU A 462 -2.40 23.85 7.40
C LEU A 462 -1.99 25.31 7.52
N ASP A 463 -1.00 25.76 6.73
CA ASP A 463 -0.53 27.15 6.72
C ASP A 463 -1.38 28.09 5.85
N GLY A 464 -2.26 27.53 4.99
CA GLY A 464 -3.20 28.25 4.15
C GLY A 464 -2.65 28.71 2.80
N SER A 465 -1.43 28.28 2.44
CA SER A 465 -0.87 28.45 1.11
C SER A 465 -1.59 27.58 0.07
N ALA A 466 -2.06 26.38 0.47
CA ALA A 466 -3.11 25.65 -0.24
C ALA A 466 -4.49 26.01 0.31
N GLN A 467 -5.46 26.15 -0.59
CA GLN A 467 -6.83 26.59 -0.32
C GLN A 467 -7.89 25.70 -0.99
N ALA A 468 -7.49 24.77 -1.85
CA ALA A 468 -8.39 23.82 -2.49
C ALA A 468 -7.79 22.41 -2.42
N PHE A 469 -8.64 21.42 -2.16
CA PHE A 469 -8.28 20.00 -2.15
C PHE A 469 -9.28 19.20 -2.96
N ILE A 470 -8.82 18.49 -3.97
CA ILE A 470 -9.64 17.62 -4.82
C ILE A 470 -9.07 16.21 -4.73
N ALA A 471 -9.87 15.24 -4.32
CA ALA A 471 -9.47 13.85 -4.17
C ALA A 471 -10.13 12.95 -5.22
N LEU A 472 -9.29 12.29 -6.02
CA LEU A 472 -9.66 11.15 -6.85
C LEU A 472 -9.60 9.86 -6.02
N GLY A 473 -10.69 9.61 -5.30
CA GLY A 473 -10.84 8.48 -4.40
C GLY A 473 -10.05 8.59 -3.09
N GLY A 474 -10.10 7.51 -2.30
CA GLY A 474 -9.38 7.39 -1.04
C GLY A 474 -10.12 7.96 0.18
N ASN A 475 -9.55 7.68 1.36
CA ASN A 475 -9.97 8.23 2.65
C ASN A 475 -8.75 8.95 3.24
N PHE A 476 -8.40 10.09 2.65
CA PHE A 476 -7.23 10.89 3.00
C PHE A 476 -7.15 11.12 4.52
N ALA A 477 -8.26 11.50 5.15
CA ALA A 477 -8.36 11.78 6.59
C ALA A 477 -7.93 10.62 7.50
N ARG A 478 -8.17 9.38 7.07
CA ARG A 478 -7.77 8.19 7.82
C ARG A 478 -6.44 7.61 7.38
N ALA A 479 -6.03 7.86 6.14
CA ALA A 479 -4.81 7.28 5.58
C ALA A 479 -3.54 8.01 6.02
N THR A 480 -3.63 9.32 6.21
CA THR A 480 -2.50 10.17 6.60
C THR A 480 -2.24 10.14 8.11
N PRO A 481 -0.99 10.47 8.53
CA PRO A 481 -0.64 10.59 9.94
C PRO A 481 -1.33 11.77 10.61
N ASP A 482 -1.44 11.72 11.94
CA ASP A 482 -1.90 12.85 12.78
C ASP A 482 -3.32 13.34 12.47
N SER A 483 -4.30 12.42 12.61
CA SER A 483 -5.69 12.65 12.19
C SER A 483 -6.33 13.99 12.65
N PRO A 484 -6.10 14.52 13.86
CA PRO A 484 -6.63 15.83 14.25
C PRO A 484 -6.09 16.99 13.39
N LEU A 485 -4.80 16.98 13.05
CA LEU A 485 -4.21 17.99 12.15
C LEU A 485 -4.80 17.88 10.75
N ILE A 486 -5.00 16.65 10.25
CA ILE A 486 -5.59 16.43 8.92
C ILE A 486 -7.03 16.91 8.86
N ALA A 487 -7.81 16.66 9.92
CA ALA A 487 -9.16 17.19 10.05
C ALA A 487 -9.17 18.72 9.95
N LYS A 488 -8.27 19.40 10.65
CA LYS A 488 -8.09 20.85 10.55
C LYS A 488 -7.68 21.29 9.13
N ALA A 489 -6.73 20.59 8.52
CA ALA A 489 -6.24 20.88 7.17
C ALA A 489 -7.38 20.85 6.15
N LEU A 490 -8.21 19.80 6.15
CA LEU A 490 -9.35 19.65 5.24
C LEU A 490 -10.44 20.71 5.48
N MET A 491 -10.84 20.93 6.74
CA MET A 491 -11.92 21.87 7.07
C MET A 491 -11.55 23.35 6.83
N ASN A 492 -10.26 23.69 6.79
CA ASN A 492 -9.81 25.05 6.51
C ASN A 492 -9.82 25.44 5.02
N GLN A 493 -10.01 24.48 4.12
CA GLN A 493 -9.96 24.74 2.68
C GLN A 493 -11.16 25.57 2.21
N LYS A 494 -10.95 26.41 1.19
CA LYS A 494 -12.05 27.06 0.45
C LYS A 494 -12.86 26.04 -0.35
N LEU A 495 -12.18 25.03 -0.91
CA LEU A 495 -12.79 23.97 -1.70
C LEU A 495 -12.33 22.60 -1.22
N THR A 496 -13.27 21.68 -1.03
CA THR A 496 -13.00 20.24 -0.87
C THR A 496 -13.89 19.43 -1.82
N VAL A 497 -13.31 18.62 -2.70
CA VAL A 497 -14.07 17.76 -3.61
C VAL A 497 -13.62 16.32 -3.42
N ASN A 498 -14.55 15.41 -3.22
CA ASN A 498 -14.26 13.99 -3.07
C ASN A 498 -14.99 13.20 -4.16
N ILE A 499 -14.23 12.59 -5.08
CA ILE A 499 -14.75 11.65 -6.08
C ILE A 499 -14.71 10.26 -5.45
N ALA A 500 -15.86 9.62 -5.22
CA ALA A 500 -15.91 8.42 -4.39
C ALA A 500 -17.06 7.47 -4.69
N THR A 501 -16.90 6.20 -4.32
CA THR A 501 -17.94 5.16 -4.50
C THR A 501 -18.82 4.96 -3.26
N LYS A 502 -18.30 5.24 -2.07
CA LYS A 502 -18.96 5.09 -0.75
C LYS A 502 -18.54 6.19 0.22
N LEU A 503 -19.36 6.43 1.23
CA LEU A 503 -19.09 7.42 2.28
C LEU A 503 -17.88 6.98 3.13
N ASN A 504 -17.00 7.94 3.48
CA ASN A 504 -15.89 7.74 4.39
C ASN A 504 -15.60 9.03 5.18
N HIS A 505 -14.64 9.02 6.10
CA HIS A 505 -14.37 10.15 6.99
C HIS A 505 -13.86 11.42 6.30
N SER A 506 -13.15 11.35 5.17
CA SER A 506 -12.76 12.55 4.41
C SER A 506 -13.98 13.37 4.00
N HIS A 507 -15.10 12.71 3.70
CA HIS A 507 -16.32 13.36 3.25
C HIS A 507 -17.06 14.07 4.38
N LEU A 508 -16.64 13.85 5.63
CA LEU A 508 -17.27 14.42 6.81
C LEU A 508 -16.48 15.62 7.37
N LEU A 509 -15.48 16.07 6.63
CA LEU A 509 -14.57 17.17 6.98
C LEU A 509 -14.66 18.25 5.89
N PRO A 510 -15.85 18.83 5.64
CA PRO A 510 -16.05 19.74 4.53
C PRO A 510 -15.28 21.05 4.72
N GLY A 511 -14.65 21.53 3.65
CA GLY A 511 -14.25 22.94 3.54
C GLY A 511 -15.44 23.85 3.30
N LYS A 512 -15.19 25.12 2.96
CA LYS A 512 -16.26 26.13 2.77
C LYS A 512 -17.24 25.76 1.65
N VAL A 513 -16.71 25.37 0.50
CA VAL A 513 -17.45 24.73 -0.59
C VAL A 513 -17.03 23.26 -0.60
N SER A 514 -17.99 22.34 -0.44
CA SER A 514 -17.67 20.91 -0.37
C SER A 514 -18.61 20.06 -1.21
N TYR A 515 -18.03 19.16 -1.99
CA TYR A 515 -18.77 18.22 -2.82
C TYR A 515 -18.34 16.77 -2.59
N ILE A 516 -19.34 15.89 -2.63
CA ILE A 516 -19.16 14.45 -2.81
C ILE A 516 -19.70 14.13 -4.21
N LEU A 517 -18.82 13.68 -5.10
CA LEU A 517 -19.13 13.33 -6.49
C LEU A 517 -19.10 11.81 -6.65
N PRO A 518 -20.26 11.14 -6.70
CA PRO A 518 -20.27 9.69 -6.74
C PRO A 518 -19.84 9.17 -8.12
N CYS A 519 -18.94 8.20 -8.12
CA CYS A 519 -18.43 7.58 -9.34
C CYS A 519 -18.83 6.10 -9.50
N LEU A 520 -18.71 5.61 -10.72
CA LEU A 520 -18.73 4.19 -11.03
C LEU A 520 -17.57 3.48 -10.31
N GLY A 521 -17.86 2.32 -9.73
CA GLY A 521 -16.88 1.38 -9.23
C GLY A 521 -16.35 0.50 -10.36
N ARG A 522 -15.21 -0.16 -10.15
CA ARG A 522 -14.52 -0.91 -11.23
C ARG A 522 -15.32 -2.13 -11.71
N THR A 523 -16.23 -2.64 -10.88
CA THR A 523 -17.11 -3.75 -11.25
C THR A 523 -18.32 -3.33 -12.09
N GLU A 524 -18.58 -2.03 -12.27
CA GLU A 524 -19.77 -1.51 -12.95
C GLU A 524 -19.51 -1.22 -14.43
N ILE A 525 -20.49 -1.56 -15.28
CA ILE A 525 -20.42 -1.32 -16.71
C ILE A 525 -20.50 0.19 -16.94
N ASP A 526 -19.43 0.74 -17.53
CA ASP A 526 -19.42 2.06 -18.11
C ASP A 526 -19.78 2.00 -19.60
N ARG A 527 -20.72 2.82 -20.04
CA ARG A 527 -21.15 2.90 -21.45
C ARG A 527 -20.97 4.31 -21.94
N ASN A 528 -20.39 4.44 -23.12
CA ASN A 528 -20.34 5.72 -23.79
C ASN A 528 -21.73 6.12 -24.35
N ALA A 529 -21.80 7.32 -24.94
CA ALA A 529 -23.02 7.86 -25.54
C ALA A 529 -23.61 6.98 -26.67
N ASP A 530 -22.78 6.16 -27.34
CA ASP A 530 -23.22 5.21 -28.38
C ASP A 530 -23.72 3.88 -27.79
N GLY A 531 -23.73 3.75 -26.46
CA GLY A 531 -24.10 2.54 -25.74
C GLY A 531 -23.01 1.45 -25.72
N VAL A 532 -21.80 1.75 -26.19
CA VAL A 532 -20.67 0.81 -26.22
C VAL A 532 -20.00 0.77 -24.86
N ALA A 533 -19.83 -0.45 -24.33
CA ALA A 533 -19.12 -0.67 -23.08
C ALA A 533 -17.64 -0.25 -23.22
N GLN A 534 -17.16 0.57 -22.29
CA GLN A 534 -15.77 1.01 -22.26
C GLN A 534 -14.95 0.10 -21.34
N ILE A 535 -13.66 -0.05 -21.65
CA ILE A 535 -12.67 -0.68 -20.76
C ILE A 535 -11.69 0.37 -20.29
N VAL A 536 -11.29 0.24 -19.02
CA VAL A 536 -10.16 0.97 -18.45
C VAL A 536 -8.97 0.02 -18.30
N THR A 537 -7.80 0.55 -17.97
CA THR A 537 -6.57 -0.24 -17.82
C THR A 537 -5.88 0.02 -16.49
N VAL A 538 -5.13 -0.97 -16.02
CA VAL A 538 -4.31 -0.90 -14.81
C VAL A 538 -2.92 -1.49 -15.08
N GLU A 539 -1.95 -1.17 -14.22
CA GLU A 539 -0.60 -1.72 -14.17
C GLU A 539 -0.32 -2.37 -12.80
N ASP A 540 0.04 -3.65 -12.81
CA ASP A 540 0.34 -4.43 -11.61
C ASP A 540 1.80 -4.25 -11.10
N SER A 541 2.16 -4.96 -10.01
CA SER A 541 3.52 -4.90 -9.44
C SER A 541 4.63 -5.46 -10.33
N MET A 542 4.28 -6.22 -11.38
CA MET A 542 5.20 -6.88 -12.31
C MET A 542 5.34 -6.10 -13.64
N SER A 543 4.81 -4.88 -13.68
CA SER A 543 4.76 -4.00 -14.86
C SER A 543 3.87 -4.53 -15.99
N MET A 544 2.86 -5.35 -15.69
CA MET A 544 1.86 -5.78 -16.67
C MET A 544 0.72 -4.78 -16.75
N VAL A 545 0.46 -4.25 -17.94
CA VAL A 545 -0.67 -3.38 -18.26
C VAL A 545 -1.77 -4.21 -18.90
N HIS A 546 -2.96 -4.23 -18.30
CA HIS A 546 -4.09 -5.02 -18.80
C HIS A 546 -5.43 -4.29 -18.66
N GLY A 547 -6.41 -4.76 -19.44
CA GLY A 547 -7.76 -4.23 -19.45
C GLY A 547 -8.57 -4.68 -18.23
N SER A 548 -9.52 -3.83 -17.84
CA SER A 548 -10.52 -4.09 -16.82
C SER A 548 -11.86 -3.51 -17.28
N GLY A 549 -12.85 -4.36 -17.46
CA GLY A 549 -14.21 -3.99 -17.84
C GLY A 549 -15.24 -4.45 -16.80
N GLY A 550 -15.99 -3.50 -16.24
CA GLY A 550 -17.07 -3.84 -15.32
C GLY A 550 -18.19 -4.63 -15.99
N ILE A 551 -18.90 -5.43 -15.19
CA ILE A 551 -19.96 -6.36 -15.65
C ILE A 551 -21.29 -6.17 -14.90
N ASN A 552 -21.27 -5.43 -13.80
CA ASN A 552 -22.46 -5.14 -13.01
C ASN A 552 -23.18 -3.90 -13.54
N ARG A 553 -24.49 -3.83 -13.32
CA ARG A 553 -25.21 -2.58 -13.59
C ARG A 553 -24.75 -1.51 -12.59
N PRO A 554 -24.58 -0.24 -13.04
CA PRO A 554 -24.30 0.86 -12.12
C PRO A 554 -25.28 0.93 -10.95
N ALA A 555 -24.78 1.29 -9.77
CA ALA A 555 -25.56 1.39 -8.55
C ALA A 555 -26.68 2.45 -8.62
N SER A 556 -26.54 3.44 -9.49
CA SER A 556 -27.53 4.46 -9.81
C SER A 556 -27.34 4.91 -11.28
N PRO A 557 -28.41 5.25 -12.01
CA PRO A 557 -28.29 5.85 -13.35
C PRO A 557 -27.64 7.24 -13.34
N GLU A 558 -27.58 7.89 -12.18
CA GLU A 558 -26.98 9.23 -11.99
C GLU A 558 -25.45 9.21 -11.88
N LEU A 559 -24.85 8.02 -11.75
CA LEU A 559 -23.40 7.88 -11.63
C LEU A 559 -22.71 8.25 -12.95
N ARG A 560 -21.55 8.90 -12.83
CA ARG A 560 -20.62 9.11 -13.93
C ARG A 560 -19.34 8.33 -13.66
N SER A 561 -18.60 7.98 -14.71
CA SER A 561 -17.25 7.43 -14.56
C SER A 561 -16.31 8.47 -13.94
N GLU A 562 -15.22 8.03 -13.29
CA GLU A 562 -14.16 8.94 -12.84
C GLU A 562 -13.70 9.86 -13.98
N ILE A 563 -13.55 9.28 -15.17
CA ILE A 563 -13.17 9.99 -16.38
C ILE A 563 -14.18 11.08 -16.76
N GLY A 564 -15.48 10.78 -16.75
CA GLY A 564 -16.53 11.75 -17.06
C GLY A 564 -16.63 12.87 -16.03
N ILE A 565 -16.34 12.58 -14.76
CA ILE A 565 -16.30 13.59 -13.68
C ILE A 565 -15.10 14.52 -13.88
N ILE A 566 -13.90 13.96 -14.09
CA ILE A 566 -12.67 14.72 -14.28
C ILE A 566 -12.76 15.58 -15.54
N ALA A 567 -13.25 15.02 -16.66
CA ALA A 567 -13.48 15.76 -17.90
C ALA A 567 -14.49 16.90 -17.72
N GLY A 568 -15.55 16.71 -16.92
CA GLY A 568 -16.52 17.75 -16.60
C GLY A 568 -15.92 18.91 -15.81
N ILE A 569 -15.11 18.60 -14.78
CA ILE A 569 -14.38 19.62 -14.02
C ILE A 569 -13.36 20.34 -14.91
N ALA A 570 -12.63 19.60 -15.75
CA ALA A 570 -11.61 20.15 -16.63
C ALA A 570 -12.21 21.08 -17.70
N ASP A 571 -13.28 20.67 -18.39
CA ASP A 571 -13.98 21.51 -19.37
C ASP A 571 -14.50 22.81 -18.73
N ALA A 572 -15.06 22.74 -17.53
CA ALA A 572 -15.55 23.92 -16.81
C ALA A 572 -14.41 24.84 -16.33
N THR A 573 -13.23 24.29 -16.01
CA THR A 573 -12.12 25.04 -15.41
C THR A 573 -11.18 25.64 -16.45
N VAL A 574 -10.67 24.83 -17.38
CA VAL A 574 -9.64 25.21 -18.36
C VAL A 574 -10.17 25.26 -19.81
N GLY A 575 -11.44 24.90 -20.04
CA GLY A 575 -12.06 24.88 -21.37
C GLY A 575 -11.57 23.73 -22.26
N SER A 576 -12.20 23.59 -23.44
CA SER A 576 -11.91 22.52 -24.41
C SER A 576 -11.07 22.94 -25.62
N ALA A 577 -10.40 24.10 -25.58
CA ALA A 577 -9.65 24.61 -26.73
C ALA A 577 -8.37 23.79 -27.03
N THR A 578 -7.68 23.31 -26.00
CA THR A 578 -6.45 22.52 -26.11
C THR A 578 -6.74 21.02 -26.11
N VAL A 579 -7.68 20.58 -25.28
CA VAL A 579 -8.07 19.17 -25.11
C VAL A 579 -9.58 19.08 -25.21
N ASP A 580 -10.08 18.25 -26.11
CA ASP A 580 -11.51 17.95 -26.19
C ASP A 580 -11.88 16.93 -25.09
N TRP A 581 -12.21 17.45 -23.90
CA TRP A 581 -12.50 16.63 -22.72
C TRP A 581 -13.70 15.71 -22.92
N LYS A 582 -14.73 16.18 -23.63
CA LYS A 582 -15.95 15.40 -23.91
C LYS A 582 -15.64 14.22 -24.82
N SER A 583 -14.84 14.45 -25.87
CA SER A 583 -14.33 13.39 -26.74
C SER A 583 -13.56 12.32 -25.97
N LEU A 584 -12.66 12.71 -25.07
CA LEU A 584 -11.91 11.77 -24.24
C LEU A 584 -12.83 10.97 -23.31
N ALA A 585 -13.82 11.63 -22.69
CA ALA A 585 -14.79 10.98 -21.82
C ALA A 585 -15.75 10.04 -22.58
N HIS A 586 -15.99 10.27 -23.87
CA HIS A 586 -16.83 9.41 -24.70
C HIS A 586 -16.07 8.21 -25.30
N HIS A 587 -14.76 8.32 -25.50
CA HIS A 587 -13.96 7.25 -26.12
C HIS A 587 -12.59 7.09 -25.46
N TYR A 588 -12.47 6.11 -24.57
CA TYR A 588 -11.24 5.89 -23.80
C TYR A 588 -10.05 5.44 -24.66
N ASP A 589 -10.31 4.91 -25.85
CA ASP A 589 -9.27 4.65 -26.84
C ASP A 589 -8.46 5.91 -27.19
N ARG A 590 -9.09 7.09 -27.22
CA ARG A 590 -8.42 8.37 -27.48
C ARG A 590 -7.48 8.78 -26.34
N ILE A 591 -7.82 8.43 -25.10
CA ILE A 591 -6.94 8.63 -23.94
C ILE A 591 -5.73 7.72 -24.06
N ARG A 592 -5.93 6.43 -24.40
CA ARG A 592 -4.85 5.47 -24.62
C ARG A 592 -3.94 5.88 -25.79
N ASP A 593 -4.51 6.47 -26.84
CA ASP A 593 -3.72 7.02 -27.96
C ASP A 593 -2.83 8.19 -27.50
N LEU A 594 -3.33 9.08 -26.63
CA LEU A 594 -2.52 10.16 -26.04
C LEU A 594 -1.40 9.61 -25.15
N ILE A 595 -1.70 8.60 -24.32
CA ILE A 595 -0.69 7.91 -23.51
C ILE A 595 0.40 7.32 -24.42
N ALA A 596 0.01 6.61 -25.48
CA ALA A 596 0.94 5.98 -26.41
C ALA A 596 1.88 6.98 -27.12
N ARG A 597 1.41 8.21 -27.39
CA ARG A 597 2.21 9.26 -28.01
C ARG A 597 3.13 10.01 -27.05
N THR A 598 2.82 10.00 -25.76
CA THR A 598 3.51 10.83 -24.75
C THR A 598 4.39 10.02 -23.80
N ILE A 599 4.14 8.71 -23.66
CA ILE A 599 4.83 7.84 -22.69
C ILE A 599 5.44 6.62 -23.39
N PRO A 600 6.77 6.40 -23.28
CA PRO A 600 7.43 5.23 -23.86
C PRO A 600 6.88 3.90 -23.34
N GLY A 601 6.90 2.87 -24.19
CA GLY A 601 6.45 1.51 -23.85
C GLY A 601 4.98 1.20 -24.17
N PHE A 602 4.16 2.24 -24.39
CA PHE A 602 2.73 2.14 -24.69
C PHE A 602 2.39 2.11 -26.20
N HIS A 603 3.33 1.74 -27.08
CA HIS A 603 3.03 1.58 -28.51
C HIS A 603 1.89 0.58 -28.73
N ASP A 604 1.04 0.84 -29.72
CA ASP A 604 -0.14 0.04 -30.08
C ASP A 604 -1.06 -0.28 -28.89
N PHE A 605 -1.19 0.66 -27.93
CA PHE A 605 -1.88 0.45 -26.65
C PHE A 605 -3.28 -0.15 -26.85
N ASN A 606 -4.09 0.45 -27.72
CA ASN A 606 -5.46 0.02 -27.96
C ASN A 606 -5.57 -1.43 -28.46
N GLU A 607 -4.63 -1.90 -29.26
CA GLU A 607 -4.61 -3.29 -29.72
C GLU A 607 -4.11 -4.23 -28.62
N ARG A 608 -2.97 -3.89 -28.00
CA ARG A 608 -2.28 -4.76 -27.06
C ARG A 608 -3.08 -5.01 -25.80
N VAL A 609 -3.83 -4.03 -25.30
CA VAL A 609 -4.60 -4.19 -24.06
C VAL A 609 -5.87 -5.05 -24.21
N ARG A 610 -6.29 -5.29 -25.46
CA ARG A 610 -7.38 -6.21 -25.79
C ARG A 610 -6.91 -7.64 -25.99
N ARG A 611 -5.60 -7.87 -26.05
CA ARG A 611 -5.04 -9.22 -25.99
C ARG A 611 -5.18 -9.76 -24.57
N PRO A 612 -5.38 -11.08 -24.39
CA PRO A 612 -5.45 -11.65 -23.05
C PRO A 612 -4.25 -11.24 -22.21
N ARG A 613 -4.50 -10.69 -21.00
CA ARG A 613 -3.49 -10.20 -20.04
C ARG A 613 -2.69 -8.97 -20.49
N GLY A 614 -3.09 -8.34 -21.60
CA GLY A 614 -2.49 -7.11 -22.08
C GLY A 614 -1.01 -7.24 -22.45
N PHE A 615 -0.15 -6.40 -21.88
CA PHE A 615 1.27 -6.34 -22.23
C PHE A 615 2.17 -5.89 -21.08
N ARG A 616 3.44 -6.32 -21.10
CA ARG A 616 4.45 -5.85 -20.16
C ARG A 616 5.09 -4.54 -20.63
N LEU A 617 5.27 -3.59 -19.71
CA LEU A 617 6.13 -2.44 -19.94
C LEU A 617 7.62 -2.83 -19.84
N PRO A 618 8.51 -2.17 -20.61
CA PRO A 618 9.94 -2.46 -20.55
C PRO A 618 10.53 -2.29 -19.15
N ASN A 619 11.45 -3.18 -18.78
CA ASN A 619 12.19 -3.09 -17.53
C ASN A 619 13.67 -3.35 -17.80
N GLY A 620 14.46 -2.28 -17.99
CA GLY A 620 15.88 -2.40 -18.32
C GLY A 620 16.67 -3.20 -17.27
N ALA A 621 16.40 -3.03 -15.98
CA ALA A 621 17.09 -3.75 -14.92
C ALA A 621 16.87 -5.26 -14.98
N ALA A 622 15.69 -5.72 -15.42
CA ALA A 622 15.40 -7.13 -15.66
C ALA A 622 16.19 -7.73 -16.86
N GLU A 623 16.79 -6.87 -17.67
CA GLU A 623 17.64 -7.23 -18.83
C GLU A 623 19.10 -6.78 -18.63
N ARG A 624 19.45 -6.31 -17.42
CA ARG A 624 20.75 -5.71 -17.07
C ARG A 624 21.15 -4.50 -17.92
N ILE A 625 20.16 -3.75 -18.38
CA ILE A 625 20.27 -2.43 -19.01
C ILE A 625 20.00 -1.38 -17.93
N TRP A 626 21.03 -0.63 -17.54
CA TRP A 626 20.99 0.24 -16.38
C TRP A 626 20.75 1.69 -16.79
N HIS A 627 19.64 2.27 -16.34
CA HIS A 627 19.34 3.70 -16.56
C HIS A 627 19.80 4.59 -15.39
N THR A 628 20.80 4.12 -14.63
CA THR A 628 21.44 4.91 -13.58
C THR A 628 22.43 5.93 -14.18
N PRO A 629 22.82 6.98 -13.44
CA PRO A 629 23.86 7.90 -13.89
C PRO A 629 25.19 7.21 -14.26
N SER A 630 25.57 6.13 -13.56
CA SER A 630 26.79 5.37 -13.87
C SER A 630 26.61 4.34 -14.99
N GLN A 631 25.40 4.18 -15.55
CA GLN A 631 25.05 3.13 -16.51
C GLN A 631 25.39 1.71 -15.99
N LYS A 632 25.33 1.55 -14.66
CA LYS A 632 25.62 0.33 -13.90
C LYS A 632 24.72 0.25 -12.66
N ALA A 633 24.44 -0.96 -12.18
CA ALA A 633 23.82 -1.14 -10.87
C ALA A 633 24.74 -0.54 -9.79
N THR A 634 24.24 0.39 -8.99
CA THR A 634 25.07 1.22 -8.11
C THR A 634 24.94 0.77 -6.67
N PHE A 635 26.04 0.34 -6.04
CA PHE A 635 26.06 0.05 -4.61
C PHE A 635 25.83 1.33 -3.79
N SER A 636 25.18 1.21 -2.63
CA SER A 636 25.21 2.24 -1.58
C SER A 636 26.22 1.87 -0.51
N ASN A 637 26.90 2.86 0.07
CA ASN A 637 27.79 2.69 1.22
C ASN A 637 27.21 3.32 2.50
N SER A 638 25.90 3.59 2.54
CA SER A 638 25.20 4.13 3.72
C SER A 638 25.62 3.40 5.00
N GLU A 639 25.92 4.16 6.04
CA GLU A 639 26.20 3.63 7.37
C GLU A 639 24.90 3.11 7.99
N LEU A 640 25.00 2.17 8.96
CA LEU A 640 23.85 1.87 9.80
C LEU A 640 23.45 3.14 10.58
N PRO A 641 22.16 3.33 10.90
CA PRO A 641 21.74 4.45 11.74
C PRO A 641 22.54 4.49 13.04
N ASP A 642 22.90 5.69 13.50
CA ASP A 642 23.57 5.85 14.80
C ASP A 642 22.72 5.27 15.93
N GLN A 643 21.40 5.48 15.84
CA GLN A 643 20.42 4.94 16.77
C GLN A 643 19.10 4.68 16.05
N THR A 644 18.53 3.50 16.31
CA THR A 644 17.18 3.11 15.88
C THR A 644 16.13 3.59 16.88
N GLU A 645 14.86 3.68 16.46
CA GLU A 645 13.75 3.95 17.38
C GLU A 645 13.66 2.89 18.49
N HIS A 646 14.10 1.66 18.21
CA HIS A 646 14.17 0.60 19.21
C HIS A 646 15.21 0.88 20.29
N GLU A 647 16.41 1.30 19.90
CA GLU A 647 17.45 1.70 20.86
C GLU A 647 17.04 2.94 21.67
N LEU A 648 16.33 3.88 21.06
CA LEU A 648 15.74 5.02 21.78
C LEU A 648 14.73 4.56 22.84
N ALA A 649 13.81 3.66 22.47
CA ALA A 649 12.83 3.11 23.40
C ALA A 649 13.48 2.35 24.56
N MET A 650 14.54 1.57 24.30
CA MET A 650 15.24 0.82 25.36
C MET A 650 16.10 1.70 26.28
N ALA A 651 16.43 2.92 25.87
CA ALA A 651 17.14 3.88 26.72
C ALA A 651 16.21 4.62 27.70
N GLU A 652 14.89 4.61 27.46
CA GLU A 652 13.89 5.31 28.27
C GLU A 652 12.85 4.33 28.83
N GLN A 653 12.85 4.13 30.15
CA GLN A 653 11.94 3.18 30.80
C GLN A 653 10.46 3.48 30.49
N GLY A 654 9.68 2.47 30.14
CA GLY A 654 8.26 2.60 29.80
C GLY A 654 7.97 3.13 28.39
N THR A 655 9.00 3.31 27.55
CA THR A 655 8.86 3.65 26.13
C THR A 655 8.96 2.39 25.26
N PHE A 656 8.10 2.31 24.24
CA PHE A 656 8.01 1.19 23.31
C PHE A 656 7.98 1.70 21.86
N VAL A 657 8.32 0.83 20.91
CA VAL A 657 8.16 1.13 19.47
C VAL A 657 6.89 0.49 18.95
N LEU A 658 5.94 1.33 18.54
CA LEU A 658 4.71 0.94 17.89
C LEU A 658 4.89 0.80 16.37
N GLN A 659 4.42 -0.33 15.85
CA GLN A 659 4.12 -0.50 14.43
C GLN A 659 2.61 -0.64 14.18
N THR A 660 2.09 0.00 13.14
CA THR A 660 0.69 -0.19 12.74
C THR A 660 0.58 -1.18 11.59
N PHE A 661 -0.48 -1.98 11.51
CA PHE A 661 -0.71 -2.87 10.37
C PHE A 661 -2.19 -3.11 10.09
N ARG A 662 -2.51 -3.79 8.98
CA ARG A 662 -3.88 -4.12 8.62
C ARG A 662 -4.35 -5.37 9.35
N SER A 663 -5.62 -5.39 9.75
CA SER A 663 -6.29 -6.62 10.18
C SER A 663 -6.67 -7.50 8.98
N HIS A 664 -7.04 -8.75 9.22
CA HIS A 664 -7.50 -9.66 8.16
C HIS A 664 -8.78 -9.21 7.42
N ASP A 665 -9.80 -8.70 8.11
CA ASP A 665 -11.07 -8.23 7.52
C ASP A 665 -11.01 -6.76 7.08
N GLN A 666 -9.92 -6.37 6.43
CA GLN A 666 -9.69 -5.00 6.01
C GLN A 666 -8.90 -4.93 4.70
N TYR A 667 -9.12 -3.87 3.94
CA TYR A 667 -8.25 -3.49 2.83
C TYR A 667 -7.99 -1.98 2.84
N ASN A 668 -6.73 -1.60 3.03
CA ASN A 668 -6.36 -0.22 3.34
C ASN A 668 -7.27 0.35 4.46
N THR A 669 -7.93 1.49 4.28
CA THR A 669 -8.82 2.11 5.27
C THR A 669 -10.21 1.49 5.30
N THR A 670 -10.55 0.66 4.30
CA THR A 670 -11.86 0.02 4.17
C THR A 670 -11.94 -1.17 5.11
N VAL A 671 -12.83 -1.09 6.09
CA VAL A 671 -13.04 -2.14 7.09
C VAL A 671 -14.21 -3.03 6.66
N TYR A 672 -13.93 -4.27 6.27
CA TYR A 672 -14.97 -5.22 5.87
C TYR A 672 -15.63 -5.91 7.07
N GLY A 673 -14.95 -5.95 8.21
CA GLY A 673 -15.41 -6.60 9.44
C GLY A 673 -14.49 -6.31 10.61
N LEU A 674 -14.95 -6.69 11.80
CA LEU A 674 -14.26 -6.45 13.07
C LEU A 674 -13.42 -7.65 13.52
N ASP A 675 -13.28 -8.67 12.68
CA ASP A 675 -12.60 -9.91 13.03
C ASP A 675 -11.20 -9.98 12.40
N ASP A 676 -10.21 -10.39 13.18
CA ASP A 676 -8.91 -10.88 12.70
C ASP A 676 -8.72 -12.33 13.16
N ARG A 677 -9.23 -13.25 12.33
CA ARG A 677 -9.15 -14.70 12.58
C ARG A 677 -7.71 -15.24 12.61
N TYR A 678 -6.74 -14.52 12.07
CA TYR A 678 -5.34 -14.95 12.08
C TYR A 678 -4.68 -14.63 13.41
N ARG A 679 -5.01 -13.47 13.99
CA ARG A 679 -4.53 -13.06 15.32
C ARG A 679 -5.44 -13.47 16.47
N GLY A 680 -6.65 -13.96 16.17
CA GLY A 680 -7.62 -14.43 17.17
C GLY A 680 -8.38 -13.29 17.85
N VAL A 681 -8.55 -12.17 17.16
CA VAL A 681 -9.33 -11.01 17.64
C VAL A 681 -10.69 -11.02 16.96
N TYR A 682 -11.78 -10.83 17.71
CA TYR A 682 -13.15 -10.92 17.20
C TYR A 682 -14.00 -9.77 17.73
N GLY A 683 -14.78 -9.13 16.86
CA GLY A 683 -15.69 -8.04 17.24
C GLY A 683 -15.03 -6.77 17.78
N GLU A 684 -13.69 -6.64 17.70
CA GLU A 684 -12.92 -5.55 18.29
C GLU A 684 -11.74 -5.18 17.38
N ARG A 685 -11.44 -3.89 17.28
CA ARG A 685 -10.33 -3.34 16.48
C ARG A 685 -9.48 -2.33 17.23
N ARG A 686 -9.96 -1.76 18.32
CA ARG A 686 -9.13 -0.95 19.21
C ARG A 686 -8.32 -1.87 20.09
N VAL A 687 -7.32 -2.52 19.50
CA VAL A 687 -6.41 -3.44 20.19
C VAL A 687 -4.96 -3.01 20.02
N VAL A 688 -4.15 -3.30 21.04
CA VAL A 688 -2.69 -3.21 21.00
C VAL A 688 -2.09 -4.56 21.38
N PHE A 689 -1.27 -5.09 20.49
CA PHE A 689 -0.51 -6.31 20.66
C PHE A 689 0.78 -6.01 21.41
N VAL A 690 1.01 -6.73 22.50
CA VAL A 690 2.14 -6.50 23.41
C VAL A 690 2.81 -7.83 23.74
N ASN A 691 4.14 -7.84 23.83
CA ASN A 691 4.87 -8.99 24.33
C ASN A 691 4.42 -9.34 25.76
N PRO A 692 4.15 -10.61 26.11
CA PRO A 692 3.73 -10.99 27.45
C PRO A 692 4.65 -10.54 28.59
N MET A 693 5.96 -10.43 28.35
CA MET A 693 6.94 -9.95 29.33
C MET A 693 6.87 -8.43 29.52
N ASP A 694 6.47 -7.69 28.50
CA ASP A 694 6.38 -6.23 28.54
C ASP A 694 5.07 -5.75 29.19
N LEU A 695 4.06 -6.63 29.30
CA LEU A 695 2.81 -6.35 30.04
C LEU A 695 3.07 -5.96 31.49
N ALA A 696 4.02 -6.63 32.14
CA ALA A 696 4.39 -6.33 33.52
C ALA A 696 5.01 -4.93 33.67
N GLU A 697 5.77 -4.47 32.66
CA GLU A 697 6.35 -3.13 32.63
C GLU A 697 5.29 -2.05 32.44
N ILE A 698 4.26 -2.35 31.63
CA ILE A 698 3.10 -1.48 31.43
C ILE A 698 2.17 -1.49 32.67
N GLY A 699 2.23 -2.55 33.48
CA GLY A 699 1.31 -2.79 34.59
C GLY A 699 -0.08 -3.27 34.16
N ALA A 700 -0.23 -3.76 32.93
CA ALA A 700 -1.51 -4.19 32.36
C ALA A 700 -1.66 -5.71 32.30
N GLU A 701 -2.90 -6.19 32.38
CA GLU A 701 -3.26 -7.58 32.10
C GLU A 701 -3.93 -7.74 30.73
N ALA A 702 -4.07 -8.99 30.29
CA ALA A 702 -4.74 -9.30 29.03
C ALA A 702 -6.20 -8.83 29.06
N GLY A 703 -6.58 -7.98 28.12
CA GLY A 703 -7.93 -7.41 28.02
C GLY A 703 -8.15 -6.09 28.75
N ASP A 704 -7.18 -5.59 29.52
CA ASP A 704 -7.24 -4.25 30.09
C ASP A 704 -7.33 -3.18 28.99
N ARG A 705 -7.88 -2.02 29.35
CA ARG A 705 -7.92 -0.83 28.48
C ARG A 705 -6.77 0.10 28.86
N VAL A 706 -6.05 0.56 27.85
CA VAL A 706 -4.96 1.53 27.97
C VAL A 706 -5.19 2.68 27.00
N ASP A 707 -4.78 3.86 27.40
CA ASP A 707 -4.48 4.94 26.47
C ASP A 707 -3.03 4.74 26.00
N ILE A 708 -2.84 4.88 24.69
CA ILE A 708 -1.52 4.84 24.07
C ILE A 708 -1.10 6.28 23.81
N ILE A 709 0.03 6.68 24.36
CA ILE A 709 0.50 8.07 24.34
C ILE A 709 1.69 8.14 23.39
N GLY A 710 1.58 8.95 22.33
CA GLY A 710 2.68 9.20 21.41
C GLY A 710 3.80 9.98 22.10
N ARG A 711 5.05 9.57 21.89
CA ARG A 711 6.25 10.21 22.45
C ARG A 711 6.99 10.93 21.31
N HIS A 712 6.72 12.21 21.16
CA HIS A 712 7.42 13.06 20.21
C HIS A 712 7.49 14.50 20.73
N ASP A 713 8.64 15.14 20.57
CA ASP A 713 8.89 16.48 21.11
C ASP A 713 8.61 17.55 20.05
N ASP A 714 7.33 17.76 19.74
CA ASP A 714 6.86 18.78 18.79
C ASP A 714 5.71 19.64 19.35
N GLY A 715 5.40 19.49 20.64
CA GLY A 715 4.32 20.21 21.32
C GLY A 715 2.90 19.76 20.95
N VAL A 716 2.74 18.66 20.19
CA VAL A 716 1.43 18.09 19.84
C VAL A 716 1.14 16.86 20.69
N GLU A 717 0.11 16.95 21.53
CA GLU A 717 -0.35 15.80 22.32
C GLU A 717 -1.05 14.78 21.42
N ARG A 718 -0.61 13.53 21.48
CA ARG A 718 -1.15 12.41 20.69
C ARG A 718 -1.56 11.28 21.62
N ILE A 719 -2.86 11.02 21.69
CA ILE A 719 -3.44 9.98 22.52
C ILE A 719 -4.38 9.13 21.67
N ALA A 720 -4.12 7.83 21.62
CA ALA A 720 -5.07 6.85 21.11
C ALA A 720 -5.79 6.23 22.31
N GLU A 721 -7.02 6.66 22.52
CA GLU A 721 -7.77 6.38 23.75
C GLU A 721 -8.39 4.98 23.74
N SER A 722 -8.33 4.33 24.91
CA SER A 722 -9.11 3.13 25.22
C SER A 722 -8.89 1.98 24.24
N PHE A 723 -7.67 1.47 24.18
CA PHE A 723 -7.28 0.27 23.43
C PHE A 723 -7.17 -0.95 24.34
N ARG A 724 -7.68 -2.09 23.88
CA ARG A 724 -7.59 -3.37 24.59
C ARG A 724 -6.22 -4.00 24.41
N VAL A 725 -5.59 -4.42 25.50
CA VAL A 725 -4.29 -5.08 25.48
C VAL A 725 -4.44 -6.55 25.09
N VAL A 726 -3.67 -6.99 24.09
CA VAL A 726 -3.66 -8.38 23.59
C VAL A 726 -2.24 -8.95 23.68
N PRO A 727 -1.99 -9.96 24.53
CA PRO A 727 -0.71 -10.63 24.58
C PRO A 727 -0.37 -11.28 23.23
N TYR A 728 0.81 -11.00 22.68
CA TYR A 728 1.25 -11.49 21.38
C TYR A 728 2.76 -11.69 21.30
N GLU A 729 3.21 -12.68 20.52
CA GLU A 729 4.64 -12.97 20.31
C GLU A 729 5.26 -11.89 19.40
N LEU A 730 6.04 -10.99 20.00
CA LEU A 730 6.74 -9.87 19.39
C LEU A 730 8.13 -9.75 20.02
N PRO A 731 9.14 -9.13 19.35
CA PRO A 731 10.35 -8.70 20.03
C PRO A 731 10.01 -7.81 21.23
N ARG A 732 10.69 -8.02 22.37
CA ARG A 732 10.53 -7.16 23.56
C ARG A 732 10.80 -5.70 23.19
N GLY A 733 10.11 -4.76 23.82
CA GLY A 733 10.17 -3.33 23.52
C GLY A 733 9.40 -2.92 22.25
N SER A 734 8.75 -3.87 21.58
CA SER A 734 7.94 -3.62 20.38
C SER A 734 6.46 -3.90 20.66
N VAL A 735 5.60 -3.01 20.20
CA VAL A 735 4.14 -3.13 20.27
C VAL A 735 3.55 -2.95 18.88
N ALA A 736 2.32 -3.43 18.69
CA ALA A 736 1.68 -3.31 17.39
C ALA A 736 0.17 -3.10 17.48
N GLY A 737 -0.46 -2.57 16.45
CA GLY A 737 -1.92 -2.46 16.43
C GLY A 737 -2.47 -2.11 15.06
N TYR A 738 -3.79 -1.94 14.99
CA TYR A 738 -4.45 -1.77 13.71
C TYR A 738 -4.37 -0.33 13.17
N TYR A 739 -4.11 -0.26 11.87
CA TYR A 739 -4.36 0.89 11.03
C TYR A 739 -5.84 0.87 10.59
N PRO A 740 -6.53 2.02 10.43
CA PRO A 740 -6.04 3.38 10.69
C PRO A 740 -6.22 3.86 12.14
N GLU A 741 -6.72 3.03 13.05
CA GLU A 741 -7.08 3.43 14.42
C GLU A 741 -5.95 4.11 15.19
N LEU A 742 -4.70 3.75 14.90
CA LEU A 742 -3.49 4.30 15.54
C LEU A 742 -2.80 5.41 14.76
N ASN A 743 -3.34 5.87 13.61
CA ASN A 743 -2.71 6.94 12.83
C ASN A 743 -2.64 8.28 13.59
N VAL A 744 -3.50 8.49 14.59
CA VAL A 744 -3.43 9.63 15.51
C VAL A 744 -2.07 9.72 16.23
N LEU A 745 -1.35 8.61 16.38
CA LEU A 745 -0.06 8.57 17.06
C LEU A 745 1.13 8.84 16.13
N VAL A 746 0.95 8.72 14.81
CA VAL A 746 2.03 8.91 13.84
C VAL A 746 2.26 10.41 13.70
N PRO A 747 3.44 10.95 14.06
CA PRO A 747 3.68 12.39 13.97
C PRO A 747 3.85 12.82 12.52
N LEU A 748 3.27 13.97 12.15
CA LEU A 748 3.44 14.55 10.81
C LEU A 748 4.86 15.10 10.59
N SER A 749 5.55 15.50 11.66
CA SER A 749 6.88 16.11 11.67
C SER A 749 8.03 15.12 11.36
N ILE A 750 7.77 13.81 11.39
CA ILE A 750 8.76 12.78 11.13
C ILE A 750 8.40 11.96 9.88
N ALA A 751 9.39 11.80 9.02
CA ALA A 751 9.26 11.06 7.78
C ALA A 751 10.55 10.32 7.41
N GLY A 752 10.43 9.38 6.48
CA GLY A 752 11.54 8.71 5.84
C GLY A 752 12.48 9.71 5.17
N ALA A 753 13.78 9.63 5.48
CA ALA A 753 14.80 10.41 4.81
C ALA A 753 14.74 10.15 3.29
N GLU A 754 14.84 11.23 2.51
CA GLU A 754 14.72 11.27 1.04
C GLU A 754 13.32 10.94 0.45
N SER A 755 12.48 10.17 1.15
CA SER A 755 11.20 9.71 0.62
C SER A 755 9.97 10.42 1.19
N ASP A 756 10.10 11.17 2.29
CA ASP A 756 8.99 11.83 2.97
C ASP A 756 7.84 10.87 3.35
N THR A 757 8.14 9.57 3.49
CA THR A 757 7.14 8.56 3.83
C THR A 757 6.88 8.56 5.33
N PRO A 758 5.62 8.59 5.82
CA PRO A 758 5.34 8.54 7.25
C PRO A 758 5.94 7.30 7.93
N THR A 759 6.48 7.48 9.13
CA THR A 759 7.15 6.41 9.90
C THR A 759 6.17 5.52 10.66
N SER A 760 5.05 5.13 10.03
CA SER A 760 3.95 4.37 10.64
C SER A 760 4.34 3.00 11.23
N LYS A 761 5.57 2.54 11.01
CA LYS A 761 6.11 1.30 11.57
C LYS A 761 7.10 1.52 12.70
N SER A 762 7.44 2.76 13.04
CA SER A 762 8.39 3.12 14.09
C SER A 762 7.95 4.37 14.84
N VAL A 763 6.86 4.26 15.59
CA VAL A 763 6.33 5.34 16.42
C VAL A 763 6.69 5.08 17.88
N LEU A 764 7.36 6.02 18.55
CA LEU A 764 7.63 5.90 19.98
C LEU A 764 6.35 6.15 20.77
N VAL A 765 6.03 5.25 21.70
CA VAL A 765 4.82 5.33 22.53
C VAL A 765 5.09 4.94 23.97
N SER A 766 4.21 5.39 24.86
CA SER A 766 4.09 4.92 26.25
C SER A 766 2.61 4.60 26.53
N PHE A 767 2.33 4.04 27.70
CA PHE A 767 0.99 3.58 28.05
C PHE A 767 0.51 4.19 29.35
N ARG A 768 -0.78 4.50 29.40
CA ARG A 768 -1.50 4.83 30.64
C ARG A 768 -2.68 3.87 30.77
N LEU A 769 -2.76 3.14 31.88
CA LEU A 769 -3.95 2.35 32.18
C LEU A 769 -5.15 3.27 32.29
N CYS A 770 -6.22 2.95 31.57
CA CYS A 770 -7.49 3.60 31.81
C CYS A 770 -7.95 3.18 33.21
N GLU A 771 -8.37 4.13 34.05
CA GLU A 771 -9.06 3.77 35.29
C GLU A 771 -10.23 2.87 34.90
N GLN A 772 -10.22 1.63 35.39
CA GLN A 772 -11.35 0.73 35.21
C GLN A 772 -12.60 1.52 35.62
N ALA A 773 -13.56 1.67 34.70
CA ALA A 773 -14.95 1.73 35.13
C ALA A 773 -15.22 0.41 35.84
N LYS A 774 -14.81 0.31 37.11
CA LYS A 774 -15.18 -0.75 38.06
C LYS A 774 -16.66 -0.58 38.38
N ALA A 775 -17.53 -0.68 37.38
CA ALA A 775 -18.98 -0.81 37.46
C ALA A 775 -19.59 -0.55 36.07
N ALA A 776 -19.97 -1.62 35.38
CA ALA A 776 -21.31 -1.80 34.82
C ALA A 776 -21.47 -3.26 34.37
#